data_AF-A0A930HGM4-F1
#
_entry.id   AF-A0A930HGM4-F1
#
_cell.length_a   1.000
_cell.length_b   1.000
_cell.length_c   1.000
_cell.angle_alpha   90.00
_cell.angle_beta   90.00
_cell.angle_gamma   90.00
#
_symmetry.space_group_name_H-M   'P 1'
#
loop_
_entity.id
_entity.type
_entity.pdbx_description
1 polymer ?
#
loop_
_entity_poly.entity_id
_entity_poly.type
_entity_poly.pdbx_seq_one_letter_code
_entity_poly.pdbx_strand_id
1 'polypeptide(L)'
;MMIRKNNKISILALKYVGAWSKSYGLLILNSILILMLSGCHKQDVEDKLVANNQEIQLHIDSADASFENDSSEQAKSLTYRFEGDNVFPRIHLKVGDEVRGFCFVRNTNRNIPITKTTVSWRMNGNGLRSTPITIDLRVPQGQTPGAWQICCFVGDGSYDERTGRIIFRADKKARPLIQGEEQAWVLPYLSSWLTLETKSDGRMQVPRVRLRPQGAFVRLKITNDTNQDISMNAVHIVGSDATINAAPFVWEGMCLINNRDNEPSVKAVLNMEKEIVCPLVAPLNIKAGKTSGWYGFWCMPGGAKAAYSSNIQIKPSSRSVEAQAPWWLYRTPLDGRSDSEGKTSGKSYRFSLRLRKLIGTKLNNWMQDIEDNRLVCKMSIPGTHDTGAYTGNGWVKTQDKNIEQQLNSGIRFFDIRLVHQNGVLKLCHGSYIFDVNFVGDVLKTTAEFLKEHPSETVIMTIKRDHDLDKGDATKYRMALTKALEGDRNLTSYMVKSFRPDFTLGDLRGKMLIISRDGWITTPSGKVTSWSDNASFSSSIESTNGSSTTIHVEDHYKSRASDKVSYVAQNVRKAQATFNTPKNDWFITFTSSTGAIGWAQPQTTTNQIDRDVNNILRGNENFRTSGILVFNFAGWWDDMLTHSVIRLNHTKP
;
A
#
# COMPACT_ATOMS: atom_id res chain seq x y z
N MET A 1 -47.36 -35.63 10.59
CA MET A 1 -47.89 -36.08 11.90
C MET A 1 -47.46 -35.01 12.91
N MET A 2 -48.29 -33.98 13.14
CA MET A 2 -49.19 -33.82 14.32
C MET A 2 -48.42 -33.87 15.64
N ILE A 3 -48.55 -32.92 16.57
CA ILE A 3 -49.76 -32.12 16.95
C ILE A 3 -49.57 -30.62 16.57
N ARG A 4 -50.49 -29.79 16.04
CA ARG A 4 -51.98 -29.58 16.01
C ARG A 4 -52.59 -28.67 17.11
N LYS A 5 -53.03 -27.47 16.67
CA LYS A 5 -54.32 -26.79 17.00
C LYS A 5 -54.54 -26.35 18.47
N ASN A 6 -55.52 -25.49 18.81
CA ASN A 6 -56.62 -24.79 18.10
C ASN A 6 -56.54 -23.27 18.49
N ASN A 7 -57.43 -22.29 18.25
CA ASN A 7 -58.76 -22.01 17.65
C ASN A 7 -58.73 -20.48 17.30
N LYS A 8 -59.72 -19.66 16.88
CA LYS A 8 -61.14 -19.62 16.41
C LYS A 8 -61.23 -18.28 15.60
N ILE A 9 -62.04 -17.96 14.57
CA ILE A 9 -63.43 -18.29 14.15
C ILE A 9 -64.51 -17.66 15.07
N SER A 10 -65.46 -16.82 14.64
CA SER A 10 -65.75 -16.13 13.36
C SER A 10 -66.89 -15.09 13.55
N ILE A 11 -67.13 -14.24 12.52
CA ILE A 11 -68.44 -13.72 12.03
C ILE A 11 -69.57 -13.43 13.05
N LEU A 12 -70.13 -12.21 13.03
CA LEU A 12 -71.58 -12.01 12.85
C LEU A 12 -71.93 -10.58 12.38
N ALA A 13 -73.08 -10.44 11.71
CA ALA A 13 -73.74 -9.17 11.41
C ALA A 13 -75.23 -9.29 11.77
N LEU A 14 -75.86 -8.21 12.23
CA LEU A 14 -77.30 -8.18 12.55
C LEU A 14 -77.89 -6.78 12.31
N LYS A 15 -79.09 -6.72 11.72
CA LYS A 15 -79.87 -5.50 11.49
C LYS A 15 -81.12 -5.52 12.38
N TYR A 16 -81.39 -4.42 13.08
CA TYR A 16 -82.73 -3.92 13.45
C TYR A 16 -82.60 -2.38 13.47
N VAL A 17 -83.35 -1.53 12.76
CA VAL A 17 -84.77 -1.46 12.32
C VAL A 17 -85.71 -0.86 13.38
N GLY A 18 -86.02 0.42 13.19
CA GLY A 18 -87.14 1.15 13.82
C GLY A 18 -86.87 1.75 15.21
N ALA A 19 -87.61 2.77 15.67
CA ALA A 19 -88.46 3.72 14.94
C ALA A 19 -88.85 4.92 15.83
N TRP A 20 -88.74 6.15 15.29
CA TRP A 20 -89.32 7.41 15.82
C TRP A 20 -88.74 7.86 17.20
N SER A 21 -88.84 9.12 17.64
CA SER A 21 -89.53 10.30 17.09
C SER A 21 -88.67 11.58 17.20
N LYS A 22 -89.12 12.67 16.56
CA LYS A 22 -88.60 14.05 16.69
C LYS A 22 -88.70 14.49 18.18
N SER A 23 -87.82 15.31 18.75
CA SER A 23 -87.47 16.69 18.32
C SER A 23 -86.19 17.20 19.02
N TYR A 24 -85.92 18.51 18.92
CA TYR A 24 -84.72 19.24 19.38
C TYR A 24 -83.46 19.00 18.53
N GLY A 25 -82.72 20.08 18.24
CA GLY A 25 -81.51 20.08 17.40
C GLY A 25 -81.54 21.03 16.18
N LEU A 26 -82.71 21.57 15.81
CA LEU A 26 -82.87 22.51 14.68
C LEU A 26 -82.38 23.94 15.01
N LEU A 27 -81.14 24.06 15.49
CA LEU A 27 -80.46 25.34 15.76
C LEU A 27 -78.92 25.26 15.81
N ILE A 28 -78.30 24.06 15.75
CA ILE A 28 -76.83 23.88 15.75
C ILE A 28 -76.37 23.08 14.52
N LEU A 29 -76.85 23.48 13.34
CA LEU A 29 -76.50 22.85 12.06
C LEU A 29 -76.30 23.86 10.92
N ASN A 30 -76.07 25.14 11.28
CA ASN A 30 -75.92 26.26 10.35
C ASN A 30 -74.46 26.75 10.20
N SER A 31 -73.49 25.89 10.55
CA SER A 31 -72.06 26.28 10.69
C SER A 31 -71.08 25.37 9.95
N ILE A 32 -71.54 24.30 9.29
CA ILE A 32 -70.68 23.21 8.77
C ILE A 32 -70.93 22.93 7.26
N LEU A 33 -71.81 23.69 6.59
CA LEU A 33 -72.18 23.47 5.18
C LEU A 33 -71.81 24.60 4.21
N ILE A 34 -70.67 25.27 4.43
CA ILE A 34 -70.07 26.26 3.51
C ILE A 34 -68.68 25.78 3.00
N LEU A 35 -68.29 24.55 3.31
CA LEU A 35 -67.08 23.91 2.79
C LEU A 35 -67.43 22.61 2.05
N MET A 36 -67.70 22.71 0.75
CA MET A 36 -67.44 21.71 -0.31
C MET A 36 -68.09 22.15 -1.66
N LEU A 37 -67.28 22.19 -2.73
CA LEU A 37 -67.67 21.99 -4.15
C LEU A 37 -68.62 23.00 -4.85
N SER A 38 -68.08 24.12 -5.35
CA SER A 38 -68.25 24.57 -6.76
C SER A 38 -67.37 25.81 -7.04
N GLY A 39 -66.66 25.93 -8.15
CA GLY A 39 -66.39 24.97 -9.23
C GLY A 39 -65.16 25.41 -10.05
N CYS A 40 -64.65 24.53 -10.93
CA CYS A 40 -63.47 24.82 -11.74
C CYS A 40 -63.80 25.35 -13.14
N HIS A 41 -62.80 26.01 -13.74
CA HIS A 41 -62.52 26.06 -15.18
C HIS A 41 -63.19 27.16 -16.03
N LYS A 42 -62.58 28.35 -16.04
CA LYS A 42 -61.94 28.90 -17.26
C LYS A 42 -61.02 30.12 -17.02
N GLN A 43 -60.12 30.32 -17.99
CA GLN A 43 -59.32 31.51 -18.30
C GLN A 43 -58.24 32.00 -17.30
N ASP A 44 -57.03 31.48 -17.52
CA ASP A 44 -55.83 32.23 -17.91
C ASP A 44 -55.48 33.53 -17.16
N VAL A 45 -54.54 33.40 -16.21
CA VAL A 45 -53.53 34.42 -15.91
C VAL A 45 -52.16 33.73 -15.91
N GLU A 46 -51.16 34.31 -16.58
CA GLU A 46 -49.78 33.82 -16.61
C GLU A 46 -49.02 34.11 -15.29
N ASP A 47 -49.49 33.56 -14.17
CA ASP A 47 -48.69 33.57 -12.94
C ASP A 47 -47.52 32.58 -13.08
N LYS A 48 -46.38 33.14 -13.53
CA LYS A 48 -45.07 32.49 -13.44
C LYS A 48 -44.77 32.20 -11.97
N LEU A 49 -45.09 30.98 -11.52
CA LEU A 49 -44.67 30.45 -10.23
C LEU A 49 -43.14 30.47 -10.14
N VAL A 50 -42.62 31.56 -9.58
CA VAL A 50 -41.22 31.67 -9.18
C VAL A 50 -40.98 30.61 -8.11
N ALA A 51 -40.24 29.56 -8.49
CA ALA A 51 -40.00 28.39 -7.65
C ALA A 51 -39.05 28.74 -6.48
N ASN A 52 -39.61 29.39 -5.46
CA ASN A 52 -38.90 29.79 -4.26
C ASN A 52 -38.52 28.55 -3.44
N ASN A 53 -37.22 28.26 -3.39
CA ASN A 53 -36.64 27.38 -2.38
C ASN A 53 -36.91 27.98 -0.99
N GLN A 54 -37.05 27.13 0.03
CA GLN A 54 -37.13 27.64 1.40
C GLN A 54 -35.72 28.03 1.85
N GLU A 55 -35.53 29.31 2.15
CA GLU A 55 -34.30 29.81 2.75
C GLU A 55 -34.40 29.72 4.28
N ILE A 56 -33.38 29.12 4.90
CA ILE A 56 -33.28 28.89 6.34
C ILE A 56 -31.93 29.43 6.80
N GLN A 57 -31.96 30.44 7.66
CA GLN A 57 -30.76 30.94 8.35
C GLN A 57 -30.54 30.13 9.62
N LEU A 58 -29.33 29.56 9.80
CA LEU A 58 -28.93 28.91 11.05
C LEU A 58 -27.98 29.83 11.82
N HIS A 59 -28.34 30.12 13.08
CA HIS A 59 -27.43 30.74 14.04
C HIS A 59 -26.80 29.65 14.92
N ILE A 60 -25.50 29.48 14.76
CA ILE A 60 -24.69 28.51 15.50
C ILE A 60 -23.82 29.31 16.47
N ASP A 61 -23.90 29.01 17.77
CA ASP A 61 -23.07 29.66 18.79
C ASP A 61 -21.57 29.33 18.61
N SER A 62 -20.68 30.12 19.25
CA SER A 62 -19.24 29.86 19.26
C SER A 62 -18.91 28.40 19.61
N ALA A 63 -18.24 27.71 18.70
CA ALA A 63 -17.75 26.36 18.91
C ALA A 63 -16.40 26.39 19.64
N ASP A 64 -16.26 25.60 20.70
CA ASP A 64 -14.97 25.27 21.29
C ASP A 64 -14.41 23.99 20.61
N ALA A 65 -13.17 24.08 20.15
CA ALA A 65 -12.46 23.02 19.43
C ALA A 65 -11.15 22.64 20.14
N SER A 66 -10.77 21.38 20.05
CA SER A 66 -9.47 20.89 20.49
C SER A 66 -8.84 19.97 19.45
N PHE A 67 -7.52 20.07 19.34
CA PHE A 67 -6.72 19.21 18.49
C PHE A 67 -6.73 17.78 19.05
N GLU A 68 -7.10 16.80 18.21
CA GLU A 68 -6.80 15.40 18.51
C GLU A 68 -5.33 15.15 18.22
N ASN A 69 -4.50 15.44 19.23
CA ASN A 69 -3.26 14.69 19.42
C ASN A 69 -3.65 13.27 19.81
N ASP A 70 -3.97 12.44 18.81
CA ASP A 70 -4.11 11.00 18.99
C ASP A 70 -2.87 10.45 19.71
N SER A 71 -3.03 9.33 20.42
CA SER A 71 -1.89 8.50 20.80
C SER A 71 -1.01 8.26 19.57
N SER A 72 0.31 8.21 19.77
CA SER A 72 1.39 8.53 18.82
C SER A 72 1.51 7.70 17.51
N GLU A 73 0.48 6.91 17.21
CA GLU A 73 0.34 6.01 16.06
C GLU A 73 -0.68 6.48 15.00
N GLN A 74 -1.68 7.31 15.33
CA GLN A 74 -2.79 7.64 14.40
C GLN A 74 -2.75 9.06 13.84
N ALA A 75 -2.38 10.07 14.63
CA ALA A 75 -1.84 11.31 14.09
C ALA A 75 -0.46 10.99 13.50
N LYS A 76 -0.38 10.82 12.17
CA LYS A 76 0.80 10.26 11.47
C LYS A 76 1.99 11.23 11.34
N SER A 77 2.41 11.84 12.45
CA SER A 77 3.85 12.08 12.61
C SER A 77 4.61 10.76 12.45
N LEU A 78 5.81 10.82 11.88
CA LEU A 78 6.66 9.63 11.73
C LEU A 78 7.35 9.32 13.08
N THR A 79 6.55 8.88 14.05
CA THR A 79 6.92 8.60 15.45
C THR A 79 7.57 7.24 15.63
N TYR A 80 8.50 6.88 14.75
CA TYR A 80 9.29 5.67 14.90
C TYR A 80 10.15 5.77 16.16
N ARG A 81 10.31 4.63 16.85
CA ARG A 81 11.25 4.47 17.97
C ARG A 81 12.69 4.55 17.45
N PHE A 82 13.16 5.78 17.24
CA PHE A 82 14.58 6.09 17.28
C PHE A 82 15.02 6.12 18.73
N GLU A 83 16.20 5.57 19.02
CA GLU A 83 16.84 5.74 20.32
C GLU A 83 17.37 7.18 20.40
N GLY A 84 16.82 7.98 21.32
CA GLY A 84 17.11 9.40 21.47
C GLY A 84 15.91 10.17 22.05
N ASP A 85 16.16 11.37 22.57
CA ASP A 85 15.15 12.17 23.25
C ASP A 85 13.97 12.55 22.37
N ASN A 86 12.78 12.60 22.97
CA ASN A 86 11.53 12.83 22.26
C ASN A 86 11.33 14.33 21.91
N VAL A 87 12.15 14.83 20.99
CA VAL A 87 12.08 16.19 20.43
C VAL A 87 10.87 16.29 19.49
N PHE A 88 9.69 16.38 20.10
CA PHE A 88 8.43 16.66 19.43
C PHE A 88 8.06 18.13 19.73
N PRO A 89 7.97 19.02 18.72
CA PRO A 89 7.56 20.39 18.95
C PRO A 89 6.11 20.42 19.42
N ARG A 90 5.75 21.34 20.32
CA ARG A 90 4.32 21.57 20.60
C ARG A 90 3.71 22.27 19.39
N ILE A 91 2.96 21.52 18.60
CA ILE A 91 2.27 21.99 17.38
C ILE A 91 1.00 22.75 17.80
N HIS A 92 1.19 23.96 18.31
CA HIS A 92 0.11 24.88 18.63
C HIS A 92 0.35 26.23 17.94
N LEU A 93 -0.73 26.91 17.62
CA LEU A 93 -0.73 28.35 17.39
C LEU A 93 -0.49 29.04 18.75
N LYS A 94 0.02 30.27 18.78
CA LYS A 94 0.23 30.98 20.06
C LYS A 94 -1.11 31.41 20.64
N VAL A 95 -1.22 31.43 21.97
CA VAL A 95 -2.44 31.92 22.63
C VAL A 95 -2.72 33.36 22.20
N GLY A 96 -3.94 33.61 21.70
CA GLY A 96 -4.34 34.88 21.12
C GLY A 96 -4.29 34.96 19.59
N ASP A 97 -3.55 34.08 18.90
CA ASP A 97 -3.51 34.00 17.43
C ASP A 97 -4.91 33.73 16.86
N GLU A 98 -5.22 34.34 15.71
CA GLU A 98 -6.42 34.04 14.92
C GLU A 98 -6.07 33.32 13.61
N VAL A 99 -6.82 32.26 13.30
CA VAL A 99 -6.69 31.47 12.07
C VAL A 99 -8.04 31.31 11.41
N ARG A 100 -8.08 31.57 10.10
CA ARG A 100 -9.29 31.40 9.29
C ARG A 100 -9.50 29.92 8.95
N GLY A 101 -10.76 29.52 8.86
CA GLY A 101 -11.18 28.20 8.43
C GLY A 101 -12.50 28.24 7.67
N PHE A 102 -12.96 27.06 7.28
CA PHE A 102 -14.26 26.86 6.65
C PHE A 102 -15.10 25.91 7.49
N CYS A 103 -16.37 26.24 7.65
CA CYS A 103 -17.37 25.31 8.14
C CYS A 103 -18.27 24.90 6.99
N PHE A 104 -18.49 23.59 6.84
CA PHE A 104 -19.42 23.01 5.88
C PHE A 104 -20.62 22.51 6.66
N VAL A 105 -21.82 22.96 6.30
CA VAL A 105 -23.07 22.48 6.88
C VAL A 105 -23.81 21.64 5.85
N ARG A 106 -24.27 20.46 6.27
CA ARG A 106 -25.12 19.56 5.48
C ARG A 106 -26.33 19.12 6.27
N ASN A 107 -27.33 18.57 5.58
CA ASN A 107 -28.47 17.92 6.21
C ASN A 107 -28.38 16.39 6.08
N THR A 108 -29.05 15.65 6.98
CA THR A 108 -29.27 14.20 6.82
C THR A 108 -30.17 13.86 5.62
N ASN A 109 -31.07 14.78 5.21
CA ASN A 109 -31.68 14.73 3.88
C ASN A 109 -30.64 15.09 2.81
N ARG A 110 -30.13 14.06 2.12
CA ARG A 110 -29.05 14.15 1.13
C ARG A 110 -29.38 14.98 -0.12
N ASN A 111 -30.65 15.34 -0.34
CA ASN A 111 -31.08 16.19 -1.44
C ASN A 111 -30.85 17.69 -1.15
N ILE A 112 -30.66 18.07 0.12
CA ILE A 112 -30.31 19.44 0.51
C ILE A 112 -28.79 19.61 0.29
N PRO A 113 -28.34 20.61 -0.49
CA PRO A 113 -26.93 20.79 -0.81
C PRO A 113 -26.09 21.12 0.42
N ILE A 114 -24.77 20.89 0.33
CA ILE A 114 -23.82 21.37 1.33
C ILE A 114 -23.59 22.85 1.11
N THR A 115 -23.61 23.64 2.18
CA THR A 115 -23.26 25.06 2.14
C THR A 115 -21.98 25.29 2.94
N LYS A 116 -21.07 26.10 2.40
CA LYS A 116 -19.84 26.54 3.05
C LYS A 116 -20.05 27.91 3.67
N THR A 117 -19.48 28.13 4.85
CA THR A 117 -19.27 29.46 5.43
C THR A 117 -17.82 29.61 5.91
N THR A 118 -17.37 30.86 6.10
CA THR A 118 -16.04 31.19 6.60
C THR A 118 -16.11 31.48 8.10
N VAL A 119 -15.11 31.05 8.85
CA VAL A 119 -15.06 31.18 10.32
C VAL A 119 -13.67 31.66 10.75
N SER A 120 -13.60 32.55 11.75
CA SER A 120 -12.34 32.85 12.45
C SER A 120 -12.28 32.02 13.73
N TRP A 121 -11.13 31.42 13.99
CA TRP A 121 -10.83 30.63 15.18
C TRP A 121 -9.69 31.31 15.96
N ARG A 122 -9.91 31.59 17.24
CA ARG A 122 -8.91 32.20 18.12
C ARG A 122 -8.36 31.20 19.12
N MET A 123 -7.04 31.16 19.29
CA MET A 123 -6.37 30.24 20.21
C MET A 123 -6.53 30.67 21.67
N ASN A 124 -7.00 29.74 22.51
CA ASN A 124 -7.23 29.90 23.93
C ASN A 124 -6.65 28.68 24.69
N GLY A 125 -5.46 28.84 25.26
CA GLY A 125 -4.72 27.73 25.87
C GLY A 125 -4.41 26.63 24.84
N ASN A 126 -4.93 25.43 25.05
CA ASN A 126 -4.67 24.24 24.22
C ASN A 126 -5.78 23.98 23.17
N GLY A 127 -6.63 24.96 22.87
CA GLY A 127 -7.78 24.80 21.98
C GLY A 127 -8.17 26.09 21.26
N LEU A 128 -8.98 25.94 20.21
CA LEU A 128 -9.50 27.06 19.42
C LEU A 128 -10.95 27.35 19.83
N ARG A 129 -11.35 28.62 19.83
CA ARG A 129 -12.76 29.04 19.95
C ARG A 129 -13.17 29.84 18.73
N SER A 130 -14.31 29.51 18.13
CA SER A 130 -14.79 30.21 16.94
C SER A 130 -15.50 31.52 17.29
N THR A 131 -15.54 32.44 16.32
CA THR A 131 -16.65 33.40 16.23
C THR A 131 -17.99 32.64 16.13
N PRO A 132 -19.12 33.20 16.59
CA PRO A 132 -20.43 32.67 16.25
C PRO A 132 -20.58 32.56 14.72
N ILE A 133 -21.30 31.54 14.25
CA ILE A 133 -21.40 31.21 12.84
C ILE A 133 -22.86 31.37 12.43
N THR A 134 -23.12 32.28 11.48
CA THR A 134 -24.41 32.34 10.78
C THR A 134 -24.22 31.84 9.36
N ILE A 135 -25.20 31.08 8.85
CA ILE A 135 -25.16 30.51 7.51
C ILE A 135 -26.57 30.43 6.92
N ASP A 136 -26.71 30.87 5.67
CA ASP A 136 -27.96 30.87 4.93
C ASP A 136 -28.03 29.63 4.03
N LEU A 137 -29.08 28.82 4.21
CA LEU A 137 -29.22 27.51 3.58
C LEU A 137 -30.44 27.48 2.68
N ARG A 138 -30.30 26.93 1.47
CA ARG A 138 -31.43 26.67 0.55
C ARG A 138 -31.88 25.21 0.66
N VAL A 139 -33.13 25.03 1.08
CA VAL A 139 -33.83 23.75 1.05
C VAL A 139 -34.62 23.67 -0.27
N PRO A 140 -34.33 22.69 -1.15
CA PRO A 140 -35.05 22.55 -2.41
C PRO A 140 -36.54 22.26 -2.20
N GLN A 141 -37.38 22.70 -3.14
CA GLN A 141 -38.84 22.51 -3.06
C GLN A 141 -39.22 21.03 -2.80
N GLY A 142 -40.16 20.81 -1.89
CA GLY A 142 -40.63 19.48 -1.50
C GLY A 142 -39.66 18.66 -0.64
N GLN A 143 -38.52 19.21 -0.22
CA GLN A 143 -37.60 18.55 0.72
C GLN A 143 -37.86 18.98 2.16
N THR A 144 -38.11 18.02 3.04
CA THR A 144 -38.12 18.28 4.50
C THR A 144 -36.69 18.19 5.05
N PRO A 145 -36.22 19.18 5.83
CA PRO A 145 -34.97 19.06 6.56
C PRO A 145 -35.05 18.00 7.67
N GLY A 146 -34.05 17.12 7.73
CA GLY A 146 -33.74 16.33 8.93
C GLY A 146 -32.70 17.05 9.80
N ALA A 147 -31.95 16.29 10.59
CA ALA A 147 -30.88 16.84 11.42
C ALA A 147 -29.76 17.50 10.60
N TRP A 148 -29.22 18.60 11.11
CA TRP A 148 -28.09 19.34 10.54
C TRP A 148 -26.76 18.80 11.08
N GLN A 149 -25.72 18.81 10.25
CA GLN A 149 -24.37 18.42 10.62
C GLN A 149 -23.34 19.44 10.12
N ILE A 150 -22.29 19.65 10.90
CA ILE A 150 -21.17 20.55 10.59
C ILE A 150 -19.85 19.77 10.47
N CYS A 151 -18.99 20.17 9.55
CA CYS A 151 -17.60 19.74 9.45
C CYS A 151 -16.70 20.99 9.37
N CYS A 152 -15.64 21.03 10.18
CA CYS A 152 -14.76 22.17 10.34
C CYS A 152 -13.39 21.88 9.71
N PHE A 153 -12.94 22.74 8.81
CA PHE A 153 -11.58 22.78 8.26
C PHE A 153 -10.85 24.03 8.78
N VAL A 154 -9.60 23.89 9.21
CA VAL A 154 -8.75 24.99 9.70
C VAL A 154 -7.40 24.93 9.01
N GLY A 155 -6.93 26.06 8.47
CA GLY A 155 -5.68 26.16 7.69
C GLY A 155 -5.92 26.68 6.26
N ASP A 156 -4.84 26.79 5.49
CA ASP A 156 -4.88 27.39 4.15
C ASP A 156 -5.38 26.40 3.08
N GLY A 157 -6.50 26.75 2.44
CA GLY A 157 -7.07 25.98 1.33
C GLY A 157 -8.09 26.76 0.51
N SER A 158 -8.42 26.20 -0.66
CA SER A 158 -9.49 26.65 -1.56
C SER A 158 -10.59 25.59 -1.61
N TYR A 159 -11.84 25.98 -1.91
CA TYR A 159 -12.97 25.06 -2.06
C TYR A 159 -13.68 25.30 -3.39
N ASP A 160 -13.91 24.23 -4.15
CA ASP A 160 -14.73 24.21 -5.36
C ASP A 160 -16.11 23.61 -5.04
N GLU A 161 -17.12 24.47 -4.99
CA GLU A 161 -18.53 24.14 -4.75
C GLU A 161 -19.09 23.16 -5.79
N ARG A 162 -18.64 23.24 -7.05
CA ARG A 162 -19.14 22.39 -8.14
C ARG A 162 -18.63 20.95 -8.04
N THR A 163 -17.44 20.74 -7.47
CA THR A 163 -16.86 19.39 -7.30
C THR A 163 -16.85 18.88 -5.86
N GLY A 164 -17.22 19.71 -4.89
CA GLY A 164 -17.19 19.39 -3.45
C GLY A 164 -15.77 19.23 -2.90
N ARG A 165 -14.75 19.82 -3.53
CA ARG A 165 -13.33 19.56 -3.21
C ARG A 165 -12.72 20.73 -2.45
N ILE A 166 -12.05 20.44 -1.33
CA ILE A 166 -11.07 21.35 -0.73
C ILE A 166 -9.70 20.97 -1.28
N ILE A 167 -8.92 21.93 -1.79
CA ILE A 167 -7.49 21.75 -2.09
C ILE A 167 -6.69 22.63 -1.13
N PHE A 168 -5.74 22.03 -0.42
CA PHE A 168 -4.93 22.68 0.62
C PHE A 168 -3.44 22.32 0.47
N ARG A 169 -2.56 23.14 1.07
CA ARG A 169 -1.10 23.01 0.98
C ARG A 169 -0.46 22.76 2.33
N ALA A 170 0.59 21.96 2.34
CA ALA A 170 1.52 21.83 3.47
C ALA A 170 2.62 22.89 3.39
N ASP A 171 3.21 23.26 4.54
CA ASP A 171 4.38 24.16 4.57
C ASP A 171 5.58 23.50 3.88
N LYS A 172 6.04 24.13 2.80
CA LYS A 172 7.19 23.66 2.01
C LYS A 172 8.54 23.80 2.74
N LYS A 173 8.61 24.51 3.87
CA LYS A 173 9.88 24.86 4.51
C LYS A 173 10.24 23.94 5.68
N ALA A 174 11.47 23.42 5.66
CA ALA A 174 12.10 22.78 6.80
C ALA A 174 12.61 23.80 7.82
N ARG A 175 12.23 23.61 9.09
CA ARG A 175 12.54 24.51 10.22
C ARG A 175 13.30 23.77 11.33
N PRO A 176 14.19 24.41 12.11
CA PRO A 176 14.79 23.81 13.29
C PRO A 176 13.74 23.42 14.34
N LEU A 177 13.87 22.26 14.95
CA LEU A 177 13.02 21.80 16.06
C LEU A 177 13.77 22.00 17.37
N ILE A 178 13.18 22.78 18.27
CA ILE A 178 13.74 23.08 19.59
C ILE A 178 12.93 22.34 20.65
N GLN A 179 13.62 21.62 21.53
CA GLN A 179 12.98 20.72 22.49
C GLN A 179 12.26 21.51 23.59
N GLY A 180 10.96 21.27 23.75
CA GLY A 180 10.13 21.92 24.76
C GLY A 180 9.51 23.26 24.34
N GLU A 181 9.95 23.85 23.21
CA GLU A 181 9.36 25.09 22.70
C GLU A 181 8.03 24.86 21.94
N GLU A 182 7.19 25.88 21.95
CA GLU A 182 5.96 25.93 21.15
C GLU A 182 6.26 26.57 19.79
N GLN A 183 6.01 25.81 18.72
CA GLN A 183 6.35 26.21 17.36
C GLN A 183 5.09 26.20 16.50
N ALA A 184 4.75 27.36 15.92
CA ALA A 184 3.59 27.51 15.07
C ALA A 184 3.84 26.93 13.66
N TRP A 185 3.06 25.92 13.29
CA TRP A 185 3.08 25.27 11.97
C TRP A 185 1.75 25.53 11.24
N VAL A 186 1.83 25.89 9.96
CA VAL A 186 0.64 25.99 9.10
C VAL A 186 0.28 24.59 8.65
N LEU A 187 -0.60 23.94 9.41
CA LEU A 187 -1.10 22.61 9.11
C LEU A 187 -2.60 22.66 8.73
N PRO A 188 -3.03 21.86 7.74
CA PRO A 188 -4.44 21.62 7.47
C PRO A 188 -5.03 20.69 8.54
N TYR A 189 -6.05 21.15 9.26
CA TYR A 189 -6.83 20.34 10.20
C TYR A 189 -8.26 20.15 9.69
N LEU A 190 -8.86 19.01 10.04
CA LEU A 190 -10.21 18.65 9.64
C LEU A 190 -10.94 17.88 10.75
N SER A 191 -12.23 18.13 10.93
CA SER A 191 -13.10 17.35 11.81
C SER A 191 -13.88 16.28 11.05
N SER A 192 -14.37 15.27 11.77
CA SER A 192 -15.51 14.47 11.31
C SER A 192 -16.80 15.32 11.20
N TRP A 193 -17.87 14.74 10.65
CA TRP A 193 -19.19 15.37 10.66
C TRP A 193 -19.82 15.25 12.05
N LEU A 194 -20.12 16.40 12.67
CA LEU A 194 -20.73 16.52 13.98
C LEU A 194 -22.19 16.94 13.80
N THR A 195 -23.14 16.20 14.39
CA THR A 195 -24.56 16.62 14.41
C THR A 195 -24.73 17.84 15.31
N LEU A 196 -25.48 18.84 14.86
CA LEU A 196 -25.77 20.05 15.64
C LEU A 196 -26.92 19.78 16.62
N GLU A 197 -26.77 20.29 17.84
CA GLU A 197 -27.80 20.22 18.88
C GLU A 197 -28.64 21.50 18.82
N THR A 198 -29.97 21.40 18.84
CA THR A 198 -30.86 22.57 18.80
C THR A 198 -31.29 22.94 20.23
N LYS A 199 -31.07 24.20 20.61
CA LYS A 199 -31.45 24.76 21.90
C LYS A 199 -32.92 25.17 21.95
N SER A 200 -33.43 25.41 23.15
CA SER A 200 -34.79 25.91 23.40
C SER A 200 -35.07 27.31 22.86
N ASP A 201 -34.04 28.10 22.55
CA ASP A 201 -34.15 29.41 21.88
C ASP A 201 -34.02 29.33 20.34
N GLY A 202 -33.97 28.11 19.78
CA GLY A 202 -33.82 27.87 18.35
C GLY A 202 -32.39 28.00 17.81
N ARG A 203 -31.41 28.41 18.63
CA ARG A 203 -29.99 28.41 18.24
C ARG A 203 -29.45 26.99 18.16
N MET A 204 -28.35 26.84 17.43
CA MET A 204 -27.62 25.57 17.36
C MET A 204 -26.32 25.62 18.13
N GLN A 205 -26.06 24.55 18.88
CA GLN A 205 -24.81 24.28 19.57
C GLN A 205 -24.00 23.27 18.78
N VAL A 206 -22.70 23.51 18.64
CA VAL A 206 -21.76 22.53 18.12
C VAL A 206 -21.22 21.70 19.29
N PRO A 207 -21.31 20.36 19.26
CA PRO A 207 -20.54 19.51 20.15
C PRO A 207 -19.04 19.79 20.00
N ARG A 208 -18.25 19.61 21.07
CA ARG A 208 -16.82 19.97 21.10
C ARG A 208 -16.07 19.46 19.86
N VAL A 209 -15.60 20.38 19.03
CA VAL A 209 -15.03 20.05 17.72
C VAL A 209 -13.67 19.39 17.90
N ARG A 210 -13.45 18.25 17.24
CA ARG A 210 -12.17 17.54 17.25
C ARG A 210 -11.45 17.75 15.93
N LEU A 211 -10.28 18.38 15.98
CA LEU A 211 -9.49 18.76 14.82
C LEU A 211 -8.31 17.81 14.63
N ARG A 212 -8.32 17.02 13.57
CA ARG A 212 -7.24 16.07 13.22
C ARG A 212 -6.32 16.67 12.15
N PRO A 213 -4.99 16.69 12.34
CA PRO A 213 -4.05 17.19 11.33
C PRO A 213 -3.99 16.24 10.12
N GLN A 214 -3.91 16.81 8.91
CA GLN A 214 -3.99 16.07 7.65
C GLN A 214 -2.64 16.02 6.94
N GLY A 215 -2.04 14.83 6.84
CA GLY A 215 -0.70 14.60 6.27
C GLY A 215 0.23 13.91 7.26
N ALA A 216 1.53 14.20 7.18
CA ALA A 216 2.57 13.64 8.04
C ALA A 216 3.66 14.66 8.41
N PHE A 217 4.11 14.62 9.67
CA PHE A 217 5.30 15.36 10.11
C PHE A 217 6.56 14.53 9.86
N VAL A 218 7.49 15.07 9.08
CA VAL A 218 8.80 14.48 8.81
C VAL A 218 9.86 15.17 9.68
N ARG A 219 10.73 14.38 10.31
CA ARG A 219 11.89 14.87 11.08
C ARG A 219 13.18 14.50 10.37
N LEU A 220 14.14 15.41 10.37
CA LEU A 220 15.46 15.29 9.77
C LEU A 220 16.55 15.61 10.80
N LYS A 221 17.64 14.86 10.78
CA LYS A 221 18.89 15.21 11.45
C LYS A 221 20.03 14.82 10.50
N ILE A 222 20.98 15.71 10.28
CA ILE A 222 21.96 15.59 9.20
C ILE A 222 23.35 15.59 9.81
N THR A 223 24.10 14.50 9.64
CA THR A 223 25.53 14.46 9.96
C THR A 223 26.33 14.81 8.72
N ASN A 224 27.30 15.71 8.89
CA ASN A 224 28.34 15.95 7.90
C ASN A 224 29.53 15.05 8.21
N ASP A 225 29.48 13.82 7.69
CA ASP A 225 30.59 12.86 7.76
C ASP A 225 31.67 13.12 6.68
N THR A 226 31.69 14.32 6.07
CA THR A 226 32.74 14.74 5.13
C THR A 226 33.87 15.48 5.83
N ASN A 227 35.05 15.51 5.19
CA ASN A 227 36.22 16.26 5.66
C ASN A 227 36.16 17.77 5.33
N GLN A 228 34.99 18.33 5.03
CA GLN A 228 34.80 19.74 4.65
C GLN A 228 33.56 20.31 5.34
N ASP A 229 33.57 21.61 5.65
CA ASP A 229 32.37 22.30 6.16
C ASP A 229 31.34 22.44 5.03
N ILE A 230 30.10 21.98 5.26
CA ILE A 230 29.01 22.04 4.26
C ILE A 230 27.97 23.10 4.64
N SER A 231 27.34 23.69 3.63
CA SER A 231 26.26 24.67 3.77
C SER A 231 25.17 24.36 2.76
N MET A 232 23.91 24.28 3.20
CA MET A 232 22.78 23.82 2.38
C MET A 232 21.54 24.71 2.53
N ASN A 233 20.85 24.97 1.42
CA ASN A 233 19.65 25.82 1.38
C ASN A 233 18.34 25.04 1.24
N ALA A 234 18.40 23.76 0.82
CA ALA A 234 17.24 22.90 0.64
C ALA A 234 17.61 21.42 0.77
N VAL A 235 16.65 20.64 1.26
CA VAL A 235 16.63 19.18 1.19
C VAL A 235 15.69 18.78 0.06
N HIS A 236 16.10 17.81 -0.76
CA HIS A 236 15.37 17.35 -1.94
C HIS A 236 14.99 15.88 -1.73
N ILE A 237 13.74 15.47 -1.94
CA ILE A 237 13.29 14.07 -1.75
C ILE A 237 12.82 13.53 -3.10
N VAL A 238 13.35 12.38 -3.51
CA VAL A 238 13.16 11.80 -4.84
C VAL A 238 12.73 10.35 -4.70
N GLY A 239 11.84 9.86 -5.55
CA GLY A 239 11.50 8.43 -5.57
C GLY A 239 12.73 7.53 -5.73
N SER A 240 12.75 6.35 -5.11
CA SER A 240 13.88 5.42 -5.27
C SER A 240 13.77 4.53 -6.50
N ASP A 241 12.63 4.56 -7.18
CA ASP A 241 12.37 3.96 -8.49
C ASP A 241 12.25 5.06 -9.58
N ALA A 242 12.54 4.70 -10.83
CA ALA A 242 12.49 5.59 -11.99
C ALA A 242 11.07 5.83 -12.53
N THR A 243 10.05 5.09 -12.05
CA THR A 243 8.66 5.34 -12.46
C THR A 243 8.17 6.70 -11.96
N ILE A 244 7.32 7.35 -12.76
CA ILE A 244 6.85 8.73 -12.52
C ILE A 244 6.01 8.85 -11.23
N ASN A 245 5.52 7.73 -10.69
CA ASN A 245 4.71 7.66 -9.48
C ASN A 245 5.51 7.44 -8.18
N ALA A 246 6.84 7.34 -8.24
CA ALA A 246 7.67 6.91 -7.11
C ALA A 246 7.88 7.95 -5.99
N ALA A 247 7.36 9.18 -6.11
CA ALA A 247 7.46 10.19 -5.06
C ALA A 247 6.56 9.82 -3.85
N PRO A 248 7.12 9.61 -2.64
CA PRO A 248 6.34 9.12 -1.48
C PRO A 248 5.46 10.19 -0.85
N PHE A 249 5.70 11.48 -1.14
CA PHE A 249 4.93 12.59 -0.61
C PHE A 249 4.69 13.65 -1.69
N VAL A 250 3.76 14.57 -1.42
CA VAL A 250 3.48 15.76 -2.21
C VAL A 250 3.18 16.93 -1.27
N TRP A 251 3.19 18.16 -1.81
CA TRP A 251 2.87 19.36 -1.05
C TRP A 251 1.36 19.67 -0.96
N GLU A 252 0.52 18.96 -1.70
CA GLU A 252 -0.90 19.29 -1.87
C GLU A 252 -1.84 18.15 -1.46
N GLY A 253 -2.85 18.48 -0.68
CA GLY A 253 -3.91 17.58 -0.25
C GLY A 253 -5.27 17.99 -0.82
N MET A 254 -6.09 17.00 -1.13
CA MET A 254 -7.48 17.16 -1.53
C MET A 254 -8.39 16.47 -0.52
N CYS A 255 -9.34 17.21 0.05
CA CYS A 255 -10.47 16.64 0.77
C CYS A 255 -11.71 16.60 -0.15
N LEU A 256 -12.50 15.54 -0.07
CA LEU A 256 -13.83 15.48 -0.69
C LEU A 256 -14.92 15.65 0.39
N ILE A 257 -15.67 16.74 0.30
CA ILE A 257 -16.82 17.09 1.14
C ILE A 257 -18.09 16.69 0.38
N ASN A 258 -18.83 15.67 0.86
CA ASN A 258 -20.02 15.18 0.17
C ASN A 258 -21.15 14.71 1.12
N ASN A 259 -22.36 14.54 0.57
CA ASN A 259 -23.59 14.16 1.29
C ASN A 259 -23.77 12.64 1.50
N ARG A 260 -22.84 11.80 1.02
CA ARG A 260 -22.98 10.34 1.00
C ARG A 260 -22.17 9.66 2.10
N ASP A 261 -20.95 10.14 2.35
CA ASP A 261 -19.99 9.50 3.24
C ASP A 261 -20.12 10.01 4.69
N ASN A 262 -19.83 9.15 5.68
CA ASN A 262 -19.92 9.48 7.10
C ASN A 262 -18.73 10.33 7.60
N GLU A 263 -17.58 10.24 6.95
CA GLU A 263 -16.39 11.06 7.23
C GLU A 263 -15.82 11.65 5.92
N PRO A 264 -15.25 12.88 5.94
CA PRO A 264 -14.55 13.42 4.78
C PRO A 264 -13.27 12.62 4.46
N SER A 265 -13.07 12.24 3.19
CA SER A 265 -11.84 11.54 2.78
C SER A 265 -10.78 12.54 2.28
N VAL A 266 -9.61 12.55 2.93
CA VAL A 266 -8.41 13.25 2.45
C VAL A 266 -7.55 12.31 1.59
N LYS A 267 -7.04 12.82 0.47
CA LYS A 267 -6.14 12.14 -0.46
C LYS A 267 -5.03 13.11 -0.90
N ALA A 268 -3.84 12.62 -1.21
CA ALA A 268 -2.83 13.44 -1.87
C ALA A 268 -3.29 13.90 -3.26
N VAL A 269 -3.02 15.16 -3.61
CA VAL A 269 -3.06 15.58 -5.02
C VAL A 269 -1.77 15.08 -5.66
N LEU A 270 -1.88 14.03 -6.48
CA LEU A 270 -0.74 13.45 -7.18
C LEU A 270 -0.25 14.36 -8.32
N ASN A 271 0.42 15.46 -7.95
CA ASN A 271 1.23 16.20 -8.90
C ASN A 271 2.47 15.36 -9.24
N MET A 272 2.81 15.21 -10.52
CA MET A 272 3.88 14.30 -10.97
C MET A 272 5.30 14.89 -10.75
N GLU A 273 5.50 15.56 -9.62
CA GLU A 273 6.79 16.07 -9.15
C GLU A 273 7.69 14.88 -8.78
N LYS A 274 8.61 14.50 -9.68
CA LYS A 274 9.63 13.45 -9.41
C LYS A 274 10.55 13.78 -8.23
N GLU A 275 10.60 15.05 -7.85
CA GLU A 275 11.43 15.62 -6.79
C GLU A 275 10.61 16.60 -5.95
N ILE A 276 10.67 16.41 -4.63
CA ILE A 276 10.05 17.25 -3.61
C ILE A 276 11.14 18.18 -3.07
N VAL A 277 11.17 19.44 -3.51
CA VAL A 277 12.11 20.43 -2.97
C VAL A 277 11.55 21.02 -1.66
N CYS A 278 12.27 20.83 -0.56
CA CYS A 278 11.97 21.34 0.78
C CYS A 278 13.05 22.38 1.20
N PRO A 279 12.85 23.67 0.92
CA PRO A 279 13.79 24.72 1.33
C PRO A 279 13.93 24.81 2.85
N LEU A 280 15.12 25.13 3.33
CA LEU A 280 15.34 25.44 4.74
C LEU A 280 14.98 26.90 5.01
N VAL A 281 14.49 27.22 6.21
CA VAL A 281 14.18 28.62 6.60
C VAL A 281 15.41 29.54 6.64
N ALA A 282 16.60 28.96 6.84
CA ALA A 282 17.90 29.62 6.74
C ALA A 282 18.96 28.60 6.27
N PRO A 283 20.11 29.02 5.71
CA PRO A 283 21.17 28.09 5.32
C PRO A 283 21.69 27.27 6.51
N LEU A 284 21.61 25.95 6.41
CA LEU A 284 22.13 25.05 7.43
C LEU A 284 23.62 24.80 7.18
N ASN A 285 24.46 25.40 8.02
CA ASN A 285 25.90 25.20 8.04
C ASN A 285 26.25 24.06 9.01
N ILE A 286 26.99 23.05 8.55
CA ILE A 286 27.40 21.90 9.36
C ILE A 286 28.91 21.69 9.17
N LYS A 287 29.67 21.77 10.26
CA LYS A 287 31.12 21.54 10.20
C LYS A 287 31.49 20.09 9.94
N ALA A 288 32.68 19.85 9.41
CA ALA A 288 33.24 18.51 9.23
C ALA A 288 33.14 17.67 10.53
N GLY A 289 32.64 16.44 10.42
CA GLY A 289 32.45 15.52 11.55
C GLY A 289 31.43 15.98 12.60
N LYS A 290 30.43 16.81 12.23
CA LYS A 290 29.37 17.29 13.14
C LYS A 290 27.97 16.94 12.63
N THR A 291 27.04 16.83 13.56
CA THR A 291 25.60 16.63 13.30
C THR A 291 24.82 17.90 13.58
N SER A 292 23.81 18.19 12.75
CA SER A 292 22.86 19.28 12.96
C SER A 292 22.00 19.09 14.22
N GLY A 293 21.33 20.17 14.65
CA GLY A 293 20.08 20.04 15.41
C GLY A 293 19.00 19.29 14.61
N TRP A 294 17.87 18.98 15.25
CA TRP A 294 16.72 18.44 14.53
C TRP A 294 16.08 19.51 13.64
N TYR A 295 15.57 19.08 12.48
CA TYR A 295 14.76 19.87 11.58
C TYR A 295 13.46 19.12 11.28
N GLY A 296 12.41 19.82 10.87
CA GLY A 296 11.16 19.19 10.45
C GLY A 296 10.35 20.01 9.44
N PHE A 297 9.44 19.33 8.77
CA PHE A 297 8.48 19.88 7.80
C PHE A 297 7.25 18.96 7.72
N TRP A 298 6.18 19.41 7.04
CA TRP A 298 4.94 18.65 6.87
C TRP A 298 4.70 18.32 5.40
N CYS A 299 4.17 17.13 5.08
CA CYS A 299 3.84 16.75 3.72
C CYS A 299 2.66 15.77 3.65
N MET A 300 2.05 15.63 2.48
CA MET A 300 0.96 14.67 2.24
C MET A 300 1.53 13.37 1.66
N PRO A 301 1.27 12.18 2.23
CA PRO A 301 1.75 10.92 1.67
C PRO A 301 1.05 10.57 0.35
N GLY A 302 1.83 10.22 -0.67
CA GLY A 302 1.35 9.71 -1.95
C GLY A 302 0.90 8.25 -1.86
N GLY A 303 0.01 7.85 -2.78
CA GLY A 303 -0.50 6.48 -2.90
C GLY A 303 -1.88 6.27 -2.27
N ALA A 304 -2.69 5.39 -2.87
CA ALA A 304 -4.02 5.05 -2.39
C ALA A 304 -4.03 4.01 -1.25
N LYS A 305 -2.95 3.23 -1.13
CA LYS A 305 -2.67 2.27 -0.05
C LYS A 305 -1.15 2.23 0.19
N ALA A 306 -0.75 2.12 1.45
CA ALA A 306 0.48 1.47 1.95
C ALA A 306 1.85 1.72 1.25
N ALA A 307 2.29 2.99 1.19
CA ALA A 307 3.70 3.44 1.15
C ALA A 307 4.57 3.18 -0.11
N TYR A 308 5.62 4.02 -0.22
CA TYR A 308 6.69 3.93 -1.22
C TYR A 308 8.06 4.15 -0.55
N SER A 309 9.13 3.75 -1.24
CA SER A 309 10.53 4.00 -0.86
C SER A 309 11.05 5.27 -1.54
N SER A 310 12.05 5.93 -0.94
CA SER A 310 12.61 7.18 -1.48
C SER A 310 14.07 7.42 -1.13
N ASN A 311 14.73 8.15 -2.02
CA ASN A 311 16.03 8.77 -1.86
C ASN A 311 15.87 10.21 -1.34
N ILE A 312 16.92 10.78 -0.71
CA ILE A 312 16.92 12.17 -0.20
C ILE A 312 18.25 12.82 -0.58
N GLN A 313 18.23 13.72 -1.55
CA GLN A 313 19.37 14.49 -2.03
C GLN A 313 19.48 15.83 -1.27
N ILE A 314 20.63 16.49 -1.28
CA ILE A 314 20.82 17.79 -0.61
C ILE A 314 21.53 18.76 -1.56
N LYS A 315 21.04 20.00 -1.63
CA LYS A 315 21.60 21.03 -2.52
C LYS A 315 22.43 22.06 -1.73
N PRO A 316 23.72 22.24 -2.05
CA PRO A 316 24.58 23.19 -1.35
C PRO A 316 24.16 24.65 -1.63
N SER A 317 24.59 25.56 -0.76
CA SER A 317 24.15 26.96 -0.75
C SER A 317 24.90 27.88 -1.72
N SER A 318 26.13 27.53 -2.12
CA SER A 318 26.98 28.31 -3.04
C SER A 318 26.89 27.81 -4.49
N ARG A 319 27.09 28.71 -5.46
CA ARG A 319 26.77 28.48 -6.89
C ARG A 319 28.01 28.45 -7.79
N SER A 320 28.88 27.45 -7.63
CA SER A 320 30.04 27.26 -8.53
C SER A 320 30.60 25.81 -8.59
N VAL A 321 30.70 25.30 -9.84
CA VAL A 321 31.56 24.19 -10.37
C VAL A 321 31.51 22.81 -9.68
N GLU A 322 31.22 21.75 -10.45
CA GLU A 322 31.24 20.36 -9.95
C GLU A 322 32.66 19.85 -9.69
N ALA A 323 32.79 19.04 -8.64
CA ALA A 323 33.93 18.16 -8.47
C ALA A 323 33.38 16.83 -7.96
N GLN A 324 33.40 15.80 -8.82
CA GLN A 324 33.08 14.44 -8.41
C GLN A 324 34.30 13.90 -7.65
N ALA A 325 34.08 13.47 -6.40
CA ALA A 325 35.08 12.78 -5.59
C ALA A 325 34.48 11.42 -5.17
N PRO A 326 35.16 10.29 -5.44
CA PRO A 326 34.68 8.96 -5.02
C PRO A 326 35.05 8.68 -3.56
N TRP A 327 34.08 8.26 -2.74
CA TRP A 327 34.33 7.80 -1.36
C TRP A 327 33.23 6.84 -0.88
N TRP A 328 33.61 5.86 -0.06
CA TRP A 328 32.79 4.75 0.43
C TRP A 328 33.20 4.43 1.89
N LEU A 329 32.26 4.31 2.85
CA LEU A 329 32.11 3.17 3.79
C LEU A 329 31.05 3.38 4.91
N TYR A 330 30.23 2.32 5.12
CA TYR A 330 29.56 1.90 6.38
C TYR A 330 29.29 2.96 7.49
N ARG A 331 28.04 3.41 7.72
CA ARG A 331 26.88 2.56 8.09
C ARG A 331 25.59 2.98 7.37
N THR A 332 24.74 1.99 7.05
CA THR A 332 23.58 2.09 6.12
C THR A 332 24.04 2.10 4.66
N PRO A 333 24.14 0.92 4.00
CA PRO A 333 24.70 0.85 2.66
C PRO A 333 23.74 1.34 1.56
N LEU A 334 24.34 2.00 0.57
CA LEU A 334 23.78 2.32 -0.74
C LEU A 334 24.88 2.12 -1.77
N ASP A 335 24.58 1.39 -2.83
CA ASP A 335 25.43 1.28 -4.01
C ASP A 335 24.55 1.50 -5.23
N GLY A 336 24.83 2.54 -5.99
CA GLY A 336 24.06 2.90 -7.18
C GLY A 336 24.99 3.44 -8.27
N ARG A 337 25.34 2.59 -9.24
CA ARG A 337 25.95 3.05 -10.50
C ARG A 337 24.86 3.62 -11.41
N SER A 338 25.21 4.64 -12.18
CA SER A 338 24.28 5.46 -12.95
C SER A 338 24.95 5.89 -14.25
N ASP A 339 25.01 4.98 -15.21
CA ASP A 339 25.62 5.25 -16.52
C ASP A 339 24.64 6.07 -17.39
N SER A 340 24.90 7.37 -17.51
CA SER A 340 24.28 8.24 -18.51
C SER A 340 25.20 9.42 -18.80
N GLU A 341 25.68 9.55 -20.04
CA GLU A 341 26.59 10.61 -20.44
C GLU A 341 25.89 11.97 -20.56
N GLY A 342 26.60 13.04 -20.17
CA GLY A 342 26.16 14.43 -20.34
C GLY A 342 27.30 15.40 -20.04
N LYS A 343 27.56 16.37 -20.90
CA LYS A 343 28.71 17.28 -20.78
C LYS A 343 28.33 18.57 -20.02
N THR A 344 29.25 19.03 -19.16
CA THR A 344 29.21 20.24 -18.30
C THR A 344 28.34 20.15 -17.03
N SER A 345 28.82 20.71 -15.90
CA SER A 345 28.47 20.24 -14.54
C SER A 345 28.65 21.30 -13.42
N GLY A 346 27.88 21.23 -12.32
CA GLY A 346 27.92 22.15 -11.16
C GLY A 346 27.54 21.50 -9.80
N LYS A 347 28.42 21.61 -8.78
CA LYS A 347 28.49 20.74 -7.57
C LYS A 347 27.15 20.37 -6.90
N SER A 348 26.87 19.08 -6.84
CA SER A 348 25.73 18.45 -6.17
C SER A 348 26.16 17.38 -5.15
N TYR A 349 25.39 17.21 -4.07
CA TYR A 349 25.63 16.17 -3.06
C TYR A 349 24.45 15.20 -2.98
N ARG A 350 24.57 14.05 -3.65
CA ARG A 350 23.57 12.98 -3.59
C ARG A 350 23.78 12.12 -2.34
N PHE A 351 23.04 12.43 -1.30
CA PHE A 351 22.74 11.48 -0.24
C PHE A 351 21.60 10.55 -0.69
N SER A 352 21.40 9.47 0.05
CA SER A 352 20.16 8.71 0.06
C SER A 352 19.86 8.26 1.47
N LEU A 353 18.61 8.38 1.90
CA LEU A 353 18.18 8.09 3.26
C LEU A 353 16.91 7.25 3.18
N ARG A 354 17.03 5.94 3.43
CA ARG A 354 15.83 5.11 3.61
C ARG A 354 15.08 5.57 4.86
N LEU A 355 13.81 5.92 4.70
CA LEU A 355 12.84 5.98 5.80
C LEU A 355 12.67 4.57 6.37
N ARG A 356 13.54 4.20 7.32
CA ARG A 356 13.86 2.81 7.69
C ARG A 356 12.76 2.05 8.45
N LYS A 357 11.61 2.68 8.64
CA LYS A 357 10.29 2.05 8.79
C LYS A 357 9.21 3.07 8.42
N LEU A 358 8.24 2.64 7.62
CA LEU A 358 6.99 3.35 7.37
C LEU A 358 5.77 2.41 7.52
N ILE A 359 6.02 1.10 7.48
CA ILE A 359 5.10 -0.01 7.70
C ILE A 359 5.82 -1.03 8.60
N GLY A 360 5.09 -1.77 9.44
CA GLY A 360 5.66 -2.91 10.17
C GLY A 360 5.94 -4.09 9.25
N THR A 361 7.11 -4.70 9.36
CA THR A 361 7.56 -5.84 8.53
C THR A 361 6.63 -7.05 8.70
N LYS A 362 6.20 -7.62 7.57
CA LYS A 362 5.31 -8.78 7.44
C LYS A 362 5.80 -9.70 6.32
N LEU A 363 5.17 -10.87 6.18
CA LEU A 363 5.46 -11.81 5.09
C LEU A 363 5.27 -11.19 3.68
N ASN A 364 4.32 -10.28 3.48
CA ASN A 364 4.14 -9.65 2.17
C ASN A 364 5.17 -8.53 1.84
N ASN A 365 6.07 -8.16 2.75
CA ASN A 365 7.08 -7.12 2.54
C ASN A 365 8.40 -7.35 3.31
N TRP A 366 8.84 -8.61 3.43
CA TRP A 366 10.00 -8.98 4.26
C TRP A 366 11.35 -8.51 3.68
N MET A 367 11.45 -8.33 2.37
CA MET A 367 12.71 -7.88 1.74
C MET A 367 13.01 -6.40 2.00
N GLN A 368 12.07 -5.60 2.53
CA GLN A 368 12.26 -4.17 2.80
C GLN A 368 13.40 -3.86 3.78
N ASP A 369 13.59 -4.72 4.79
CA ASP A 369 14.57 -4.53 5.88
C ASP A 369 16.00 -4.93 5.45
N ILE A 370 16.16 -5.52 4.25
CA ILE A 370 17.44 -6.01 3.72
C ILE A 370 18.12 -4.91 2.89
N GLU A 371 19.45 -4.82 2.98
CA GLU A 371 20.28 -3.86 2.25
C GLU A 371 20.17 -4.04 0.73
N ASP A 372 20.31 -2.97 -0.05
CA ASP A 372 20.21 -3.07 -1.53
C ASP A 372 21.37 -3.86 -2.10
N ASN A 373 22.59 -3.62 -1.61
CA ASN A 373 23.80 -4.33 -2.01
C ASN A 373 23.91 -5.77 -1.48
N ARG A 374 22.84 -6.33 -0.89
CA ARG A 374 22.76 -7.77 -0.59
C ARG A 374 22.70 -8.54 -1.91
N LEU A 375 23.75 -9.30 -2.21
CA LEU A 375 23.77 -10.24 -3.34
C LEU A 375 22.63 -11.26 -3.22
N VAL A 376 21.81 -11.39 -4.27
CA VAL A 376 20.60 -12.22 -4.26
C VAL A 376 20.95 -13.71 -4.19
N CYS A 377 22.04 -14.14 -4.81
CA CYS A 377 22.58 -15.50 -4.69
C CYS A 377 22.99 -15.90 -3.27
N LYS A 378 23.19 -14.91 -2.36
CA LYS A 378 23.49 -15.14 -0.94
C LYS A 378 22.23 -15.14 -0.07
N MET A 379 21.08 -14.67 -0.56
CA MET A 379 19.84 -14.58 0.23
C MET A 379 19.22 -15.95 0.50
N SER A 380 18.45 -16.04 1.58
CA SER A 380 17.56 -17.17 1.85
C SER A 380 16.17 -16.84 1.31
N ILE A 381 15.73 -17.55 0.28
CA ILE A 381 14.52 -17.22 -0.47
C ILE A 381 13.54 -18.40 -0.40
N PRO A 382 12.35 -18.24 0.19
CA PRO A 382 11.35 -19.29 0.22
C PRO A 382 10.64 -19.39 -1.13
N GLY A 383 10.50 -20.62 -1.63
CA GLY A 383 9.95 -20.92 -2.94
C GLY A 383 8.94 -22.05 -2.92
N THR A 384 8.09 -22.10 -3.94
CA THR A 384 7.08 -23.17 -4.10
C THR A 384 7.41 -24.11 -5.24
N HIS A 385 7.36 -25.42 -4.95
CA HIS A 385 7.46 -26.49 -5.94
C HIS A 385 6.15 -26.59 -6.72
N ASP A 386 6.25 -26.66 -8.06
CA ASP A 386 5.13 -26.65 -9.00
C ASP A 386 4.03 -25.63 -8.59
N THR A 387 4.41 -24.36 -8.60
CA THR A 387 3.69 -23.21 -8.03
C THR A 387 2.21 -23.12 -8.43
N GLY A 388 1.86 -23.60 -9.63
CA GLY A 388 0.51 -23.51 -10.20
C GLY A 388 -0.48 -24.58 -9.74
N ALA A 389 -0.03 -25.64 -9.09
CA ALA A 389 -0.83 -26.84 -8.82
C ALA A 389 -1.88 -26.69 -7.69
N TYR A 390 -2.24 -25.46 -7.32
CA TYR A 390 -3.26 -25.18 -6.30
C TYR A 390 -4.68 -25.57 -6.73
N THR A 391 -4.96 -25.69 -8.04
CA THR A 391 -6.21 -26.28 -8.57
C THR A 391 -6.14 -27.81 -8.74
N GLY A 392 -4.99 -28.44 -8.46
CA GLY A 392 -4.79 -29.88 -8.52
C GLY A 392 -5.44 -30.66 -7.38
N ASN A 393 -5.49 -31.99 -7.54
CA ASN A 393 -5.90 -32.96 -6.53
C ASN A 393 -4.88 -34.12 -6.42
N GLY A 394 -4.97 -34.93 -5.36
CA GLY A 394 -4.18 -36.15 -5.21
C GLY A 394 -2.66 -35.94 -5.34
N TRP A 395 -2.03 -36.71 -6.24
CA TRP A 395 -0.58 -36.69 -6.44
C TRP A 395 -0.05 -35.47 -7.21
N VAL A 396 -0.89 -34.81 -8.04
CA VAL A 396 -0.49 -33.59 -8.76
C VAL A 396 -0.62 -32.34 -7.90
N LYS A 397 -1.30 -32.38 -6.75
CA LYS A 397 -1.47 -31.22 -5.87
C LYS A 397 -0.23 -30.98 -5.01
N THR A 398 0.51 -29.92 -5.30
CA THR A 398 1.68 -29.51 -4.51
C THR A 398 1.45 -28.23 -3.69
N GLN A 399 0.36 -27.49 -3.92
CA GLN A 399 0.04 -26.24 -3.23
C GLN A 399 -1.45 -26.17 -2.86
N ASP A 400 -1.77 -25.35 -1.85
CA ASP A 400 -3.15 -24.99 -1.47
C ASP A 400 -3.47 -23.51 -1.75
N LYS A 401 -2.47 -22.63 -1.66
CA LYS A 401 -2.58 -21.18 -1.88
C LYS A 401 -2.44 -20.83 -3.37
N ASN A 402 -3.25 -19.89 -3.88
CA ASN A 402 -3.07 -19.29 -5.21
C ASN A 402 -1.83 -18.36 -5.28
N ILE A 403 -1.51 -17.81 -6.46
CA ILE A 403 -0.31 -16.96 -6.65
C ILE A 403 -0.28 -15.75 -5.70
N GLU A 404 -1.39 -15.00 -5.59
CA GLU A 404 -1.50 -13.84 -4.69
C GLU A 404 -1.31 -14.23 -3.22
N GLN A 405 -1.92 -15.35 -2.81
CA GLN A 405 -1.83 -15.88 -1.45
C GLN A 405 -0.40 -16.37 -1.13
N GLN A 406 0.29 -17.04 -2.07
CA GLN A 406 1.69 -17.44 -1.92
C GLN A 406 2.59 -16.20 -1.73
N LEU A 407 2.42 -15.16 -2.56
CA LEU A 407 3.17 -13.90 -2.46
C LEU A 407 2.92 -13.19 -1.12
N ASN A 408 1.66 -13.08 -0.70
CA ASN A 408 1.31 -12.50 0.60
C ASN A 408 1.86 -13.32 1.79
N SER A 409 2.08 -14.62 1.59
CA SER A 409 2.69 -15.53 2.57
C SER A 409 4.23 -15.50 2.55
N GLY A 410 4.84 -14.62 1.76
CA GLY A 410 6.29 -14.40 1.75
C GLY A 410 7.08 -15.23 0.76
N ILE A 411 6.43 -16.06 -0.05
CA ILE A 411 7.08 -16.77 -1.17
C ILE A 411 7.60 -15.75 -2.19
N ARG A 412 8.85 -15.95 -2.64
CA ARG A 412 9.54 -15.09 -3.62
C ARG A 412 10.27 -15.89 -4.71
N PHE A 413 10.14 -17.21 -4.71
CA PHE A 413 10.59 -18.07 -5.80
C PHE A 413 9.47 -19.00 -6.31
N PHE A 414 9.34 -19.16 -7.62
CA PHE A 414 8.37 -20.05 -8.25
C PHE A 414 9.01 -21.08 -9.19
N ASP A 415 8.68 -22.35 -9.01
CA ASP A 415 8.84 -23.40 -10.02
C ASP A 415 7.60 -23.41 -10.94
N ILE A 416 7.74 -22.85 -12.15
CA ILE A 416 6.66 -22.66 -13.11
C ILE A 416 6.76 -23.71 -14.23
N ARG A 417 5.81 -24.65 -14.24
CA ARG A 417 5.75 -25.75 -15.20
C ARG A 417 4.68 -25.47 -16.25
N LEU A 418 5.07 -25.50 -17.52
CA LEU A 418 4.28 -24.95 -18.63
C LEU A 418 3.99 -25.98 -19.72
N VAL A 419 2.78 -25.88 -20.27
CA VAL A 419 2.33 -26.53 -21.50
C VAL A 419 1.80 -25.46 -22.46
N HIS A 420 2.06 -25.64 -23.75
CA HIS A 420 1.37 -24.87 -24.79
C HIS A 420 0.08 -25.61 -25.17
N GLN A 421 -1.05 -24.92 -25.05
CA GLN A 421 -2.38 -25.41 -25.43
C GLN A 421 -3.11 -24.30 -26.20
N ASN A 422 -3.50 -24.58 -27.44
CA ASN A 422 -4.36 -23.73 -28.27
C ASN A 422 -3.92 -22.25 -28.37
N GLY A 423 -2.62 -21.98 -28.47
CA GLY A 423 -2.06 -20.63 -28.58
C GLY A 423 -1.77 -19.93 -27.24
N VAL A 424 -2.00 -20.61 -26.11
CA VAL A 424 -1.82 -20.08 -24.74
C VAL A 424 -0.83 -20.95 -23.97
N LEU A 425 -0.08 -20.34 -23.04
CA LEU A 425 0.72 -21.06 -22.05
C LEU A 425 -0.10 -21.24 -20.76
N LYS A 426 -0.38 -22.50 -20.41
CA LYS A 426 -1.02 -22.90 -19.16
C LYS A 426 -0.02 -23.61 -18.25
N LEU A 427 -0.33 -23.66 -16.96
CA LEU A 427 0.47 -24.40 -15.99
C LEU A 427 0.04 -25.88 -15.95
N CYS A 428 0.98 -26.79 -15.68
CA CYS A 428 0.74 -28.23 -15.72
C CYS A 428 1.71 -29.03 -14.85
N HIS A 429 1.26 -30.19 -14.38
CA HIS A 429 2.09 -31.22 -13.73
C HIS A 429 2.18 -32.42 -14.67
N GLY A 430 3.25 -32.51 -15.46
CA GLY A 430 3.29 -33.41 -16.62
C GLY A 430 2.03 -33.24 -17.49
N SER A 431 1.37 -34.35 -17.84
CA SER A 431 0.16 -34.32 -18.66
C SER A 431 -1.10 -33.75 -17.98
N TYR A 432 -1.09 -33.46 -16.67
CA TYR A 432 -2.23 -32.83 -16.00
C TYR A 432 -2.16 -31.31 -16.18
N ILE A 433 -3.13 -30.73 -16.87
CA ILE A 433 -3.17 -29.29 -17.18
C ILE A 433 -4.12 -28.58 -16.21
N PHE A 434 -3.59 -27.56 -15.52
CA PHE A 434 -4.37 -26.74 -14.60
C PHE A 434 -5.13 -25.65 -15.35
N ASP A 435 -6.28 -25.22 -14.81
CA ASP A 435 -6.96 -24.01 -15.30
C ASP A 435 -6.33 -22.75 -14.70
N VAL A 436 -5.05 -22.56 -15.04
CA VAL A 436 -4.19 -21.46 -14.60
C VAL A 436 -3.31 -21.05 -15.79
N ASN A 437 -3.37 -19.78 -16.18
CA ASN A 437 -2.72 -19.25 -17.37
C ASN A 437 -1.47 -18.45 -16.98
N PHE A 438 -0.35 -18.66 -17.66
CA PHE A 438 0.93 -18.05 -17.28
C PHE A 438 0.89 -16.51 -17.30
N VAL A 439 0.29 -15.91 -18.34
CA VAL A 439 0.20 -14.45 -18.45
C VAL A 439 -0.81 -13.85 -17.45
N GLY A 440 -2.02 -14.41 -17.42
CA GLY A 440 -3.15 -13.84 -16.68
C GLY A 440 -3.05 -14.03 -15.16
N ASP A 441 -2.64 -15.23 -14.72
CA ASP A 441 -2.75 -15.64 -13.33
C ASP A 441 -1.41 -15.61 -12.58
N VAL A 442 -0.28 -15.73 -13.31
CA VAL A 442 1.09 -15.66 -12.72
C VAL A 442 1.75 -14.31 -12.99
N LEU A 443 2.02 -13.96 -14.25
CA LEU A 443 2.82 -12.78 -14.59
C LEU A 443 2.13 -11.48 -14.17
N LYS A 444 0.84 -11.33 -14.50
CA LYS A 444 0.05 -10.15 -14.12
C LYS A 444 -0.08 -10.01 -12.59
N THR A 445 -0.52 -11.06 -11.90
CA THR A 445 -0.62 -11.07 -10.42
C THR A 445 0.72 -10.74 -9.74
N THR A 446 1.83 -11.22 -10.31
CA THR A 446 3.18 -10.90 -9.79
C THR A 446 3.56 -9.44 -10.06
N ALA A 447 3.24 -8.88 -11.23
CA ALA A 447 3.46 -7.46 -11.52
C ALA A 447 2.60 -6.55 -10.64
N GLU A 448 1.35 -6.93 -10.37
CA GLU A 448 0.44 -6.22 -9.46
C GLU A 448 0.97 -6.28 -8.01
N PHE A 449 1.43 -7.46 -7.55
CA PHE A 449 2.10 -7.60 -6.25
C PHE A 449 3.37 -6.73 -6.14
N LEU A 450 4.27 -6.77 -7.13
CA LEU A 450 5.50 -5.97 -7.14
C LEU A 450 5.24 -4.46 -7.22
N LYS A 451 4.09 -4.05 -7.76
CA LYS A 451 3.61 -2.66 -7.80
C LYS A 451 3.08 -2.18 -6.45
N GLU A 452 2.41 -3.04 -5.68
CA GLU A 452 1.99 -2.73 -4.30
C GLU A 452 3.12 -2.95 -3.27
N HIS A 453 4.11 -3.79 -3.60
CA HIS A 453 5.26 -4.13 -2.76
C HIS A 453 6.60 -3.92 -3.49
N PRO A 454 6.97 -2.67 -3.86
CA PRO A 454 8.20 -2.36 -4.59
C PRO A 454 9.49 -2.61 -3.79
N SER A 455 9.39 -3.01 -2.52
CA SER A 455 10.53 -3.53 -1.74
C SER A 455 10.97 -4.92 -2.18
N GLU A 456 10.10 -5.69 -2.83
CA GLU A 456 10.31 -7.11 -3.09
C GLU A 456 10.83 -7.39 -4.50
N THR A 457 11.29 -8.63 -4.70
CA THR A 457 11.60 -9.20 -6.01
C THR A 457 11.05 -10.62 -6.08
N VAL A 458 10.63 -11.09 -7.26
CA VAL A 458 10.18 -12.48 -7.45
C VAL A 458 11.04 -13.18 -8.49
N ILE A 459 11.51 -14.37 -8.18
CA ILE A 459 12.34 -15.18 -9.07
C ILE A 459 11.48 -16.34 -9.57
N MET A 460 11.53 -16.63 -10.87
CA MET A 460 10.79 -17.73 -11.47
C MET A 460 11.75 -18.58 -12.29
N THR A 461 11.68 -19.90 -12.13
CA THR A 461 12.23 -20.84 -13.11
C THR A 461 11.08 -21.40 -13.93
N ILE A 462 11.17 -21.30 -15.26
CA ILE A 462 10.18 -21.88 -16.18
C ILE A 462 10.68 -23.20 -16.78
N LYS A 463 9.79 -24.16 -16.99
CA LYS A 463 10.06 -25.42 -17.69
C LYS A 463 8.91 -25.80 -18.62
N ARG A 464 9.21 -26.33 -19.81
CA ARG A 464 8.23 -27.05 -20.63
C ARG A 464 8.03 -28.44 -20.02
N ASP A 465 6.89 -28.66 -19.37
CA ASP A 465 6.63 -29.90 -18.61
C ASP A 465 5.77 -30.90 -19.38
N HIS A 466 5.07 -30.44 -20.43
CA HIS A 466 4.35 -31.30 -21.36
C HIS A 466 4.38 -30.77 -22.80
N ASP A 467 4.24 -31.68 -23.76
CA ASP A 467 4.32 -31.39 -25.20
C ASP A 467 3.07 -31.90 -25.94
N LEU A 468 2.10 -31.01 -26.13
CA LEU A 468 0.94 -31.27 -27.01
C LEU A 468 1.25 -31.00 -28.50
N ASP A 469 2.38 -30.34 -28.79
CA ASP A 469 2.81 -29.98 -30.14
C ASP A 469 3.57 -31.12 -30.85
N LYS A 470 3.78 -32.26 -30.16
CA LYS A 470 4.45 -33.48 -30.65
C LYS A 470 5.87 -33.22 -31.18
N GLY A 471 6.65 -32.42 -30.45
CA GLY A 471 8.02 -32.05 -30.79
C GLY A 471 8.17 -30.73 -31.53
N ASP A 472 7.09 -30.13 -32.06
CA ASP A 472 7.13 -28.78 -32.63
C ASP A 472 7.20 -27.70 -31.53
N ALA A 473 8.42 -27.48 -31.03
CA ALA A 473 8.71 -26.44 -30.07
C ALA A 473 8.53 -25.02 -30.60
N THR A 474 8.24 -24.81 -31.89
CA THR A 474 8.09 -23.46 -32.50
C THR A 474 6.90 -22.73 -31.88
N LYS A 475 5.75 -23.41 -31.76
CA LYS A 475 4.52 -22.85 -31.18
C LYS A 475 4.72 -22.46 -29.71
N TYR A 476 5.33 -23.34 -28.93
CA TYR A 476 5.69 -23.06 -27.53
C TYR A 476 6.64 -21.85 -27.41
N ARG A 477 7.69 -21.77 -28.23
CA ARG A 477 8.61 -20.62 -28.26
C ARG A 477 7.87 -19.32 -28.62
N MET A 478 7.04 -19.32 -29.66
CA MET A 478 6.24 -18.14 -30.06
C MET A 478 5.30 -17.68 -28.95
N ALA A 479 4.60 -18.62 -28.29
CA ALA A 479 3.73 -18.30 -27.16
C ALA A 479 4.52 -17.75 -25.95
N LEU A 480 5.73 -18.25 -25.71
CA LEU A 480 6.62 -17.78 -24.64
C LEU A 480 7.19 -16.39 -24.92
N THR A 481 7.69 -16.12 -26.13
CA THR A 481 8.12 -14.77 -26.55
C THR A 481 6.96 -13.79 -26.43
N LYS A 482 5.74 -14.17 -26.87
CA LYS A 482 4.54 -13.34 -26.70
C LYS A 482 4.21 -13.07 -25.22
N ALA A 483 4.37 -14.06 -24.34
CA ALA A 483 4.13 -13.90 -22.91
C ALA A 483 5.18 -13.01 -22.19
N LEU A 484 6.46 -13.08 -22.61
CA LEU A 484 7.57 -12.36 -21.97
C LEU A 484 7.88 -11.00 -22.61
N GLU A 485 7.33 -10.71 -23.80
CA GLU A 485 7.68 -9.50 -24.57
C GLU A 485 6.47 -8.77 -25.20
N GLY A 486 5.29 -9.40 -25.24
CA GLY A 486 4.11 -8.88 -25.97
C GLY A 486 3.30 -7.78 -25.26
N ASP A 487 3.42 -7.62 -23.94
CA ASP A 487 2.76 -6.53 -23.18
C ASP A 487 3.79 -5.64 -22.50
N ARG A 488 3.86 -4.38 -22.93
CA ARG A 488 4.76 -3.37 -22.36
C ARG A 488 4.57 -3.20 -20.86
N ASN A 489 3.34 -3.28 -20.36
CA ASN A 489 3.00 -3.10 -18.94
C ASN A 489 3.49 -4.25 -18.06
N LEU A 490 3.71 -5.44 -18.62
CA LEU A 490 4.35 -6.56 -17.93
C LEU A 490 5.87 -6.50 -18.09
N THR A 491 6.38 -6.15 -19.27
CA THR A 491 7.83 -6.10 -19.52
C THR A 491 8.59 -5.09 -18.65
N SER A 492 7.94 -4.01 -18.20
CA SER A 492 8.55 -3.05 -17.26
C SER A 492 8.91 -3.67 -15.90
N TYR A 493 8.26 -4.77 -15.54
CA TYR A 493 8.54 -5.56 -14.34
C TYR A 493 9.51 -6.72 -14.61
N MET A 494 10.01 -6.92 -15.84
CA MET A 494 10.84 -8.09 -16.18
C MET A 494 12.34 -7.76 -16.32
N VAL A 495 13.19 -8.64 -15.80
CA VAL A 495 14.65 -8.54 -15.96
C VAL A 495 15.06 -8.98 -17.37
N LYS A 496 15.59 -8.06 -18.19
CA LYS A 496 15.91 -8.30 -19.61
C LYS A 496 17.29 -8.92 -19.91
N SER A 497 18.17 -9.07 -18.92
CA SER A 497 19.39 -9.90 -18.98
C SER A 497 19.80 -10.28 -17.55
N PHE A 498 20.22 -11.51 -17.33
CA PHE A 498 20.75 -11.97 -16.03
C PHE A 498 22.13 -11.37 -15.77
N ARG A 499 22.48 -11.14 -14.49
CA ARG A 499 23.85 -10.87 -14.05
C ARG A 499 24.18 -11.77 -12.85
N PRO A 500 25.37 -12.40 -12.79
CA PRO A 500 25.81 -13.17 -11.62
C PRO A 500 25.78 -12.37 -10.31
N ASP A 501 26.13 -11.09 -10.39
CA ASP A 501 26.33 -10.16 -9.28
C ASP A 501 25.07 -9.41 -8.85
N PHE A 502 23.88 -9.88 -9.23
CA PHE A 502 22.64 -9.17 -8.92
C PHE A 502 22.49 -8.91 -7.43
N THR A 503 22.39 -7.63 -7.10
CA THR A 503 22.04 -7.14 -5.78
C THR A 503 20.51 -7.09 -5.64
N LEU A 504 20.00 -7.12 -4.41
CA LEU A 504 18.56 -6.99 -4.16
C LEU A 504 18.02 -5.69 -4.76
N GLY A 505 18.79 -4.60 -4.68
CA GLY A 505 18.47 -3.30 -5.29
C GLY A 505 18.27 -3.33 -6.80
N ASP A 506 19.03 -4.15 -7.54
CA ASP A 506 18.85 -4.33 -8.99
C ASP A 506 17.48 -4.93 -9.33
N LEU A 507 16.99 -5.84 -8.47
CA LEU A 507 15.82 -6.68 -8.74
C LEU A 507 14.52 -6.18 -8.07
N ARG A 508 14.59 -5.18 -7.19
CA ARG A 508 13.39 -4.62 -6.55
C ARG A 508 12.36 -4.14 -7.56
N GLY A 509 11.09 -4.41 -7.27
CA GLY A 509 9.96 -4.11 -8.15
C GLY A 509 9.95 -4.94 -9.45
N LYS A 510 10.78 -5.98 -9.57
CA LYS A 510 10.93 -6.78 -10.80
C LYS A 510 10.86 -8.28 -10.53
N MET A 511 10.59 -9.02 -11.60
CA MET A 511 10.66 -10.47 -11.67
C MET A 511 11.79 -10.95 -12.60
N LEU A 512 12.57 -11.91 -12.09
CA LEU A 512 13.68 -12.57 -12.79
C LEU A 512 13.20 -13.93 -13.28
N ILE A 513 13.14 -14.16 -14.60
CA ILE A 513 12.52 -15.37 -15.17
C ILE A 513 13.58 -16.16 -15.95
N ILE A 514 14.00 -17.32 -15.46
CA ILE A 514 15.09 -18.14 -16.01
C ILE A 514 14.51 -19.46 -16.57
N SER A 515 14.95 -19.91 -17.74
CA SER A 515 14.59 -21.25 -18.25
C SER A 515 15.32 -22.37 -17.51
N ARG A 516 14.64 -23.47 -17.14
CA ARG A 516 15.27 -24.74 -16.71
C ARG A 516 15.74 -25.58 -17.90
N ASP A 517 15.14 -25.37 -19.06
CA ASP A 517 15.42 -26.09 -20.30
C ASP A 517 16.58 -25.42 -21.06
N GLY A 518 17.75 -26.07 -21.13
CA GLY A 518 18.97 -25.50 -21.74
C GLY A 518 18.90 -25.14 -23.23
N TRP A 519 17.80 -25.50 -23.91
CA TRP A 519 17.49 -25.22 -25.31
C TRP A 519 16.45 -24.09 -25.49
N ILE A 520 15.89 -23.56 -24.40
CA ILE A 520 15.02 -22.36 -24.34
C ILE A 520 15.79 -21.27 -23.59
N THR A 521 15.82 -20.06 -24.14
CA THR A 521 16.40 -18.87 -23.49
C THR A 521 15.28 -17.85 -23.26
N THR A 522 15.11 -17.37 -22.02
CA THR A 522 14.28 -16.18 -21.75
C THR A 522 15.10 -14.91 -21.99
N PRO A 523 14.51 -13.70 -21.97
CA PRO A 523 15.30 -12.47 -21.95
C PRO A 523 16.34 -12.45 -20.81
N SER A 524 15.99 -12.94 -19.61
CA SER A 524 16.95 -13.03 -18.52
C SER A 524 18.06 -14.07 -18.81
N GLY A 525 17.70 -15.30 -19.16
CA GLY A 525 18.65 -16.37 -19.39
C GLY A 525 18.10 -17.79 -19.23
N LYS A 526 18.99 -18.76 -19.03
CA LYS A 526 18.67 -20.19 -18.88
C LYS A 526 19.67 -20.92 -17.99
N VAL A 527 19.26 -22.05 -17.43
CA VAL A 527 20.17 -23.06 -16.88
C VAL A 527 20.65 -23.95 -18.03
N THR A 528 21.94 -24.25 -18.11
CA THR A 528 22.50 -25.03 -19.24
C THR A 528 22.06 -26.49 -19.24
N SER A 529 21.92 -27.10 -18.07
CA SER A 529 21.52 -28.50 -17.91
C SER A 529 20.79 -28.71 -16.59
N TRP A 530 19.74 -29.52 -16.58
CA TRP A 530 19.07 -29.97 -15.36
C TRP A 530 19.14 -31.49 -15.28
N SER A 531 19.90 -32.04 -14.34
CA SER A 531 20.04 -33.49 -14.20
C SER A 531 18.78 -34.09 -13.57
N ASP A 532 18.32 -35.22 -14.08
CA ASP A 532 17.16 -35.92 -13.54
C ASP A 532 17.46 -36.56 -12.18
N ASN A 533 16.51 -36.41 -11.24
CA ASN A 533 16.52 -37.00 -9.90
C ASN A 533 17.88 -36.98 -9.16
N ALA A 534 18.54 -35.81 -9.10
CA ALA A 534 19.93 -35.70 -8.62
C ALA A 534 20.23 -34.40 -7.86
N SER A 535 21.34 -34.42 -7.10
CA SER A 535 22.08 -33.21 -6.71
C SER A 535 23.18 -32.93 -7.73
N PHE A 536 23.26 -31.72 -8.27
CA PHE A 536 24.20 -31.39 -9.35
C PHE A 536 24.69 -29.94 -9.33
N SER A 537 25.69 -29.65 -10.16
CA SER A 537 26.11 -28.28 -10.49
C SER A 537 25.89 -28.05 -11.98
N SER A 538 25.42 -26.86 -12.35
CA SER A 538 25.22 -26.41 -13.73
C SER A 538 25.58 -24.92 -13.83
N SER A 539 25.24 -24.25 -14.93
CA SER A 539 25.45 -22.82 -15.11
C SER A 539 24.15 -22.10 -15.47
N ILE A 540 23.93 -20.92 -14.89
CA ILE A 540 22.98 -19.94 -15.43
C ILE A 540 23.74 -19.15 -16.51
N GLU A 541 23.30 -19.24 -17.77
CA GLU A 541 23.76 -18.42 -18.90
C GLU A 541 22.81 -17.23 -19.11
N SER A 542 23.39 -16.04 -19.19
CA SER A 542 22.68 -14.80 -19.54
C SER A 542 22.66 -14.55 -21.05
N THR A 543 21.68 -13.78 -21.52
CA THR A 543 21.59 -13.31 -22.91
C THR A 543 22.77 -12.43 -23.37
N ASN A 544 23.57 -11.90 -22.43
CA ASN A 544 24.80 -11.17 -22.71
C ASN A 544 26.09 -12.02 -22.68
N GLY A 545 25.99 -13.36 -22.57
CA GLY A 545 27.13 -14.27 -22.51
C GLY A 545 27.82 -14.38 -21.14
N SER A 546 27.43 -13.59 -20.14
CA SER A 546 27.88 -13.82 -18.76
C SER A 546 27.22 -15.08 -18.16
N SER A 547 27.93 -15.78 -17.29
CA SER A 547 27.42 -16.99 -16.63
C SER A 547 27.85 -17.11 -15.17
N THR A 548 27.17 -17.96 -14.41
CA THR A 548 27.55 -18.31 -13.04
C THR A 548 27.11 -19.70 -12.65
N THR A 549 27.76 -20.30 -11.65
CA THR A 549 27.42 -21.63 -11.14
C THR A 549 26.04 -21.63 -10.50
N ILE A 550 25.27 -22.69 -10.71
CA ILE A 550 24.09 -23.02 -9.92
C ILE A 550 24.23 -24.43 -9.36
N HIS A 551 23.98 -24.59 -8.06
CA HIS A 551 23.97 -25.87 -7.37
C HIS A 551 22.54 -26.24 -7.00
N VAL A 552 22.09 -27.36 -7.53
CA VAL A 552 20.71 -27.82 -7.42
C VAL A 552 20.66 -29.11 -6.61
N GLU A 553 19.66 -29.23 -5.74
CA GLU A 553 19.21 -30.50 -5.19
C GLU A 553 17.75 -30.76 -5.61
N ASP A 554 17.56 -31.78 -6.45
CA ASP A 554 16.28 -32.17 -7.03
C ASP A 554 16.13 -33.72 -7.11
N HIS A 555 16.54 -34.45 -6.07
CA HIS A 555 16.19 -35.88 -5.91
C HIS A 555 14.70 -36.04 -5.57
N TYR A 556 13.80 -35.75 -6.50
CA TYR A 556 12.35 -35.82 -6.30
C TYR A 556 11.82 -37.26 -6.09
N LYS A 557 12.62 -38.31 -6.31
CA LYS A 557 12.28 -39.73 -6.08
C LYS A 557 13.32 -40.38 -5.18
N SER A 558 13.02 -40.39 -3.89
CA SER A 558 13.96 -40.67 -2.78
C SER A 558 13.21 -41.09 -1.51
N ARG A 559 13.86 -41.76 -0.54
CA ARG A 559 13.26 -41.93 0.81
C ARG A 559 13.31 -40.59 1.56
N ALA A 560 12.41 -40.39 2.51
CA ALA A 560 12.36 -39.13 3.29
C ALA A 560 13.69 -38.83 4.02
N SER A 561 14.32 -39.84 4.64
CA SER A 561 15.64 -39.77 5.26
C SER A 561 16.73 -39.25 4.32
N ASP A 562 16.72 -39.78 3.09
CA ASP A 562 17.74 -39.54 2.08
C ASP A 562 17.51 -38.11 1.52
N LYS A 563 16.25 -37.73 1.30
CA LYS A 563 15.85 -36.38 0.88
C LYS A 563 16.23 -35.31 1.89
N VAL A 564 15.95 -35.52 3.18
CA VAL A 564 16.40 -34.62 4.27
C VAL A 564 17.92 -34.50 4.26
N SER A 565 18.63 -35.61 4.00
CA SER A 565 20.10 -35.62 3.91
C SER A 565 20.64 -34.83 2.72
N TYR A 566 20.05 -34.95 1.52
CA TYR A 566 20.45 -34.17 0.34
C TYR A 566 20.15 -32.67 0.51
N VAL A 567 18.97 -32.33 1.06
CA VAL A 567 18.59 -30.95 1.40
C VAL A 567 19.60 -30.34 2.38
N ALA A 568 19.97 -31.06 3.44
CA ALA A 568 20.98 -30.62 4.41
C ALA A 568 22.36 -30.40 3.76
N GLN A 569 22.75 -31.27 2.82
CA GLN A 569 24.02 -31.13 2.10
C GLN A 569 24.07 -29.87 1.23
N ASN A 570 23.03 -29.58 0.44
CA ASN A 570 23.04 -28.40 -0.44
C ASN A 570 22.91 -27.08 0.37
N VAL A 571 22.13 -27.07 1.46
CA VAL A 571 22.06 -25.93 2.39
C VAL A 571 23.41 -25.67 3.07
N ARG A 572 24.12 -26.71 3.54
CA ARG A 572 25.48 -26.56 4.10
C ARG A 572 26.48 -26.08 3.06
N LYS A 573 26.35 -26.50 1.79
CA LYS A 573 27.16 -26.02 0.66
C LYS A 573 26.90 -24.54 0.37
N ALA A 574 25.65 -24.07 0.44
CA ALA A 574 25.30 -22.66 0.34
C ALA A 574 25.93 -21.83 1.47
N GLN A 575 25.81 -22.31 2.72
CA GLN A 575 26.41 -21.69 3.91
C GLN A 575 27.94 -21.60 3.81
N ALA A 576 28.63 -22.69 3.44
CA ALA A 576 30.08 -22.69 3.24
C ALA A 576 30.52 -21.69 2.15
N THR A 577 29.68 -21.48 1.13
CA THR A 577 29.94 -20.54 0.03
C THR A 577 29.57 -19.09 0.39
N PHE A 578 28.82 -18.84 1.48
CA PHE A 578 28.25 -17.53 1.81
C PHE A 578 29.30 -16.42 1.89
N ASN A 579 30.34 -16.60 2.71
CA ASN A 579 31.42 -15.61 2.90
C ASN A 579 32.45 -15.57 1.75
N THR A 580 32.32 -16.42 0.72
CA THR A 580 33.25 -16.45 -0.42
C THR A 580 32.85 -15.42 -1.50
N PRO A 581 33.80 -14.89 -2.29
CA PRO A 581 33.49 -13.96 -3.39
C PRO A 581 32.81 -14.63 -4.60
N LYS A 582 32.49 -15.93 -4.54
CA LYS A 582 31.73 -16.61 -5.60
C LYS A 582 30.26 -16.21 -5.54
N ASN A 583 29.68 -15.88 -6.68
CA ASN A 583 28.26 -15.57 -6.81
C ASN A 583 27.40 -16.81 -7.15
N ASP A 584 27.88 -18.00 -6.79
CA ASP A 584 27.20 -19.29 -7.00
C ASP A 584 25.77 -19.26 -6.43
N TRP A 585 24.79 -19.68 -7.24
CA TRP A 585 23.39 -19.79 -6.87
C TRP A 585 23.08 -21.18 -6.31
N PHE A 586 22.07 -21.26 -5.44
CA PHE A 586 21.64 -22.50 -4.79
C PHE A 586 20.13 -22.64 -4.85
N ILE A 587 19.63 -23.77 -5.38
CA ILE A 587 18.21 -24.14 -5.34
C ILE A 587 18.08 -25.53 -4.72
N THR A 588 17.26 -25.66 -3.69
CA THR A 588 17.11 -26.89 -2.91
C THR A 588 15.64 -27.25 -2.78
N PHE A 589 15.19 -28.28 -3.48
CA PHE A 589 13.81 -28.78 -3.39
C PHE A 589 13.66 -29.70 -2.18
N THR A 590 12.68 -29.47 -1.30
CA THR A 590 12.30 -30.44 -0.25
C THR A 590 11.28 -31.46 -0.76
N SER A 591 10.51 -31.09 -1.79
CA SER A 591 9.47 -31.90 -2.43
C SER A 591 9.98 -33.27 -2.89
N SER A 592 9.19 -34.32 -2.62
CA SER A 592 9.48 -35.69 -3.03
C SER A 592 8.20 -36.47 -3.36
N THR A 593 8.33 -37.45 -4.25
CA THR A 593 7.34 -38.45 -4.67
C THR A 593 7.55 -39.79 -3.95
N GLY A 594 8.48 -39.84 -2.98
CA GLY A 594 8.89 -41.04 -2.26
C GLY A 594 9.74 -41.99 -3.12
N ALA A 595 10.31 -43.02 -2.49
CA ALA A 595 11.31 -43.88 -3.15
C ALA A 595 10.77 -44.64 -4.38
N ILE A 596 9.46 -44.94 -4.42
CA ILE A 596 8.82 -45.66 -5.53
C ILE A 596 8.32 -44.68 -6.61
N GLY A 597 8.11 -43.39 -6.28
CA GLY A 597 7.64 -42.36 -7.21
C GLY A 597 6.12 -42.13 -7.24
N TRP A 598 5.38 -42.59 -6.22
CA TRP A 598 3.91 -42.58 -6.18
C TRP A 598 3.30 -42.03 -4.87
N ALA A 599 4.13 -41.53 -3.94
CA ALA A 599 3.64 -40.94 -2.71
C ALA A 599 2.99 -39.58 -2.97
N GLN A 600 1.85 -39.30 -2.34
CA GLN A 600 1.21 -37.99 -2.43
C GLN A 600 2.11 -36.92 -1.80
N PRO A 601 2.21 -35.70 -2.40
CA PRO A 601 3.04 -34.62 -1.85
C PRO A 601 2.72 -34.28 -0.39
N GLN A 602 1.45 -34.40 0.02
CA GLN A 602 1.01 -34.22 1.41
C GLN A 602 1.70 -35.20 2.38
N THR A 603 1.89 -36.46 1.97
CA THR A 603 2.52 -37.50 2.79
C THR A 603 4.02 -37.24 2.95
N THR A 604 4.70 -36.87 1.87
CA THR A 604 6.16 -36.64 1.89
C THR A 604 6.52 -35.33 2.59
N THR A 605 5.76 -34.26 2.40
CA THR A 605 5.93 -33.01 3.17
C THR A 605 5.78 -33.23 4.67
N ASN A 606 4.79 -34.02 5.12
CA ASN A 606 4.65 -34.39 6.55
C ASN A 606 5.87 -35.16 7.11
N GLN A 607 6.65 -35.83 6.25
CA GLN A 607 7.84 -36.62 6.64
C GLN A 607 9.16 -35.86 6.52
N ILE A 608 9.21 -34.77 5.74
CA ILE A 608 10.47 -34.09 5.36
C ILE A 608 10.56 -32.69 5.96
N ASP A 609 9.51 -31.87 5.80
CA ASP A 609 9.62 -30.42 5.99
C ASP A 609 9.80 -30.02 7.47
N ARG A 610 9.38 -30.87 8.42
CA ARG A 610 9.67 -30.70 9.85
C ARG A 610 11.15 -30.90 10.17
N ASP A 611 11.80 -31.89 9.56
CA ASP A 611 13.22 -32.17 9.82
C ASP A 611 14.13 -31.20 9.07
N VAL A 612 13.75 -30.76 7.87
CA VAL A 612 14.36 -29.61 7.21
C VAL A 612 14.25 -28.36 8.09
N ASN A 613 13.08 -28.08 8.68
CA ASN A 613 12.92 -26.99 9.64
C ASN A 613 13.81 -27.16 10.89
N ASN A 614 13.94 -28.38 11.42
CA ASN A 614 14.82 -28.67 12.57
C ASN A 614 16.29 -28.38 12.25
N ILE A 615 16.76 -28.72 11.04
CA ILE A 615 18.10 -28.36 10.55
C ILE A 615 18.26 -26.83 10.47
N LEU A 616 17.33 -26.15 9.81
CA LEU A 616 17.37 -24.68 9.65
C LEU A 616 17.24 -23.91 10.97
N ARG A 617 16.67 -24.51 12.01
CA ARG A 617 16.53 -23.93 13.37
C ARG A 617 17.57 -24.43 14.37
N GLY A 618 18.38 -25.43 14.03
CA GLY A 618 19.41 -26.00 14.89
C GLY A 618 20.66 -25.12 15.05
N ASN A 619 21.64 -25.66 15.76
CA ASN A 619 22.84 -24.93 16.24
C ASN A 619 23.87 -24.60 15.13
N GLU A 620 23.59 -24.91 13.86
CA GLU A 620 24.51 -24.69 12.72
C GLU A 620 24.61 -23.22 12.27
N ASN A 621 23.84 -22.30 12.88
CA ASN A 621 23.92 -20.84 12.67
C ASN A 621 23.92 -20.43 11.18
N PHE A 622 23.00 -21.01 10.41
CA PHE A 622 22.83 -20.69 8.99
C PHE A 622 22.56 -19.20 8.76
N ARG A 623 23.35 -18.61 7.85
CA ARG A 623 23.18 -17.26 7.30
C ARG A 623 22.60 -17.30 5.89
N THR A 624 22.67 -18.45 5.23
CA THR A 624 21.88 -18.73 4.03
C THR A 624 21.40 -20.18 3.93
N SER A 625 20.22 -20.37 3.32
CA SER A 625 19.76 -21.63 2.73
C SER A 625 19.89 -21.67 1.20
N GLY A 626 20.26 -20.54 0.57
CA GLY A 626 19.91 -20.27 -0.82
C GLY A 626 18.39 -20.25 -1.02
N ILE A 627 17.94 -20.61 -2.21
CA ILE A 627 16.52 -20.79 -2.50
C ILE A 627 16.05 -22.16 -2.01
N LEU A 628 15.11 -22.19 -1.06
CA LEU A 628 14.50 -23.43 -0.56
C LEU A 628 13.08 -23.56 -1.11
N VAL A 629 12.82 -24.65 -1.84
CA VAL A 629 11.60 -24.84 -2.65
C VAL A 629 10.78 -26.01 -2.09
N PHE A 630 9.57 -25.73 -1.62
CA PHE A 630 8.75 -26.69 -0.87
C PHE A 630 7.30 -26.78 -1.37
N ASN A 631 6.60 -27.85 -0.99
CA ASN A 631 5.16 -27.96 -1.21
C ASN A 631 4.40 -27.13 -0.15
N PHE A 632 3.15 -26.78 -0.46
CA PHE A 632 2.15 -26.21 0.44
C PHE A 632 2.62 -25.03 1.30
N ALA A 633 2.93 -23.90 0.65
CA ALA A 633 3.11 -22.62 1.35
C ALA A 633 1.91 -22.35 2.27
N GLY A 634 2.16 -22.08 3.56
CA GLY A 634 1.15 -21.98 4.61
C GLY A 634 1.15 -23.09 5.65
N TRP A 635 1.68 -24.28 5.34
CA TRP A 635 1.59 -25.40 6.28
C TRP A 635 2.38 -25.13 7.58
N TRP A 636 1.75 -25.54 8.69
CA TRP A 636 2.18 -25.27 10.08
C TRP A 636 2.46 -23.79 10.38
N ASP A 637 1.54 -22.91 9.97
CA ASP A 637 1.65 -21.44 10.15
C ASP A 637 2.90 -20.87 9.43
N ASP A 638 2.99 -21.15 8.12
CA ASP A 638 4.09 -20.74 7.24
C ASP A 638 5.49 -21.10 7.78
N MET A 639 5.61 -22.26 8.45
CA MET A 639 6.80 -22.70 9.20
C MET A 639 8.11 -22.58 8.44
N LEU A 640 8.21 -23.18 7.25
CA LEU A 640 9.42 -23.13 6.43
C LEU A 640 9.66 -21.72 5.89
N THR A 641 8.60 -21.01 5.48
CA THR A 641 8.68 -19.62 5.00
C THR A 641 9.33 -18.73 6.06
N HIS A 642 8.85 -18.79 7.30
CA HIS A 642 9.43 -18.07 8.43
C HIS A 642 10.88 -18.49 8.73
N SER A 643 11.17 -19.80 8.71
CA SER A 643 12.52 -20.32 8.98
C SER A 643 13.56 -19.85 7.96
N VAL A 644 13.20 -19.83 6.68
CA VAL A 644 14.04 -19.37 5.56
C VAL A 644 14.22 -17.84 5.61
N ILE A 645 13.14 -17.07 5.75
CA ILE A 645 13.20 -15.59 5.82
C ILE A 645 14.12 -15.14 6.96
N ARG A 646 13.99 -15.76 8.14
CA ARG A 646 14.78 -15.47 9.35
C ARG A 646 16.30 -15.46 9.12
N LEU A 647 16.82 -16.34 8.25
CA LEU A 647 18.27 -16.47 8.01
C LEU A 647 18.88 -15.20 7.40
N ASN A 648 18.09 -14.41 6.65
CA ASN A 648 18.58 -13.14 6.07
C ASN A 648 18.94 -12.09 7.14
N HIS A 649 18.40 -12.24 8.35
CA HIS A 649 18.48 -11.30 9.48
C HIS A 649 19.37 -11.79 10.63
N THR A 650 20.01 -12.96 10.52
CA THR A 650 21.03 -13.39 11.50
C THR A 650 22.20 -12.40 11.45
N LYS A 651 22.46 -11.73 12.57
CA LYS A 651 23.65 -10.88 12.74
C LYS A 651 24.93 -11.72 12.56
N PRO A 652 26.03 -11.10 12.10
CA PRO A 652 27.36 -11.71 12.20
C PRO A 652 27.73 -12.02 13.66
#